data_AF-A0A0G9HC86-F1
#
_entry.id   AF-A0A0G9HC86-F1
#
_cell.length_a   1.000
_cell.length_b   1.000
_cell.length_c   1.000
_cell.angle_alpha   90.00
_cell.angle_beta   90.00
_cell.angle_gamma   90.00
#
_symmetry.space_group_name_H-M   'P 1'
#
loop_
_entity.id
_entity.type
_entity.pdbx_description
1 polymer ?
#
loop_
_entity_poly.entity_id
_entity_poly.type
_entity_poly.pdbx_seq_one_letter_code
_entity_poly.pdbx_strand_id
1 'polypeptide(L)'
;MRSLLSFLLVGATMTAQAATVDLAHPDALRMTPKGATVDPTICKAADGSELVAVTFQPSAQPSLVLSPKQGNWAWPANGAMRLRVQNGMPWPVTLIVDIASNGKHITTTVGVPPGPPQTLSVGLKPTSPRAFGMQVGPPMPFDEDRNKWLVATTVDGDVDAGAITSVTLSMPKPGAAQTLLFGKLDTVADDIDLRQAYNILVDRVGQYTRSAWPEKVANTTELKRRANALPPATDIKNLDKYGGRTDLAALQATGWFHTQKQGDRWWLVTPEGHAFFSLGVNAVNLTDGRTYVQGREFMFADPTVANGAFSGTSDSRSDAGSQRDNGMNHGRWWDVYASNVALSLGDHPEAAWRKRTVDRLKAWRFNTLGNWSDPGFAGDHRMAYTVPILIHGDFNTVSTGYDYWGRMPDPFDARFIKATEAAVAAATKSVRDDPWLLGYFADNELAWAGQGPQGRWALAVGSLAQGPESPAKQAFIAYLKKTHGDVANFARAWGVEASSWDQVAAKGFKAPDPNEPHPAIAVDYIAFLKLYAGQYFRTVAETLKKADPHHLFLGGRLAVRTPETEEASATYADVTSINTYTDLPEHGFDVAAFRKLDKPVMITEFHFGSADRGPFGNGVAAVGSEEERGKAYARFVNAAAASGVIVGTHWFQYVDQPVTGRILDGENSHIGLVGITDIPFEGFTRAVTDANASSGGGR
;
A
#
# COMPACT_ATOMS: atom_id res chain seq x y z
N MET A 1 -30.64 78.60 -15.41
CA MET A 1 -30.38 77.17 -15.64
C MET A 1 -28.87 76.97 -15.68
N ARG A 2 -28.27 76.47 -14.58
CA ARG A 2 -26.84 76.17 -14.48
C ARG A 2 -26.71 74.70 -14.09
N SER A 3 -26.11 73.91 -14.96
CA SER A 3 -25.78 72.50 -14.74
C SER A 3 -24.56 72.39 -13.83
N LEU A 4 -24.66 71.59 -12.77
CA LEU A 4 -23.56 71.17 -11.92
C LEU A 4 -23.20 69.73 -12.27
N LEU A 5 -22.04 69.55 -12.91
CA LEU A 5 -21.38 68.25 -13.08
C LEU A 5 -20.76 67.86 -11.73
N SER A 6 -21.12 66.68 -11.21
CA SER A 6 -20.45 66.05 -10.06
C SER A 6 -19.36 65.12 -10.58
N PHE A 7 -18.12 65.37 -10.18
CA PHE A 7 -16.99 64.46 -10.40
C PHE A 7 -17.09 63.27 -9.43
N LEU A 8 -17.29 62.07 -9.94
CA LEU A 8 -17.01 60.83 -9.20
C LEU A 8 -15.49 60.59 -9.22
N LEU A 9 -14.86 60.63 -8.04
CA LEU A 9 -13.53 60.03 -7.84
C LEU A 9 -13.71 58.50 -7.82
N VAL A 10 -13.34 57.85 -8.92
CA VAL A 10 -13.09 56.39 -8.90
C VAL A 10 -11.71 56.21 -8.28
N GLY A 11 -11.68 55.77 -7.02
CA GLY A 11 -10.45 55.30 -6.38
C GLY A 11 -9.97 54.05 -7.12
N ALA A 12 -8.93 54.18 -7.94
CA ALA A 12 -8.21 53.05 -8.47
C ALA A 12 -7.48 52.37 -7.30
N THR A 13 -8.05 51.30 -6.76
CA THR A 13 -7.28 50.32 -6.00
C THR A 13 -6.21 49.76 -6.94
N MET A 14 -4.96 50.18 -6.75
CA MET A 14 -3.83 49.56 -7.42
C MET A 14 -3.71 48.12 -6.94
N THR A 15 -4.32 47.19 -7.67
CA THR A 15 -3.99 45.77 -7.58
C THR A 15 -2.60 45.61 -8.19
N ALA A 16 -1.57 45.59 -7.33
CA ALA A 16 -0.19 45.31 -7.74
C ALA A 16 -0.13 43.89 -8.33
N GLN A 17 0.19 43.81 -9.61
CA GLN A 17 0.38 42.59 -10.37
C GLN A 17 1.65 41.87 -9.87
N ALA A 18 1.52 40.60 -9.49
CA ALA A 18 2.57 39.66 -9.03
C ALA A 18 3.53 40.20 -7.95
N ALA A 19 3.20 39.98 -6.67
CA ALA A 19 4.05 40.36 -5.54
C ALA A 19 5.32 39.49 -5.48
N THR A 20 6.38 39.93 -6.17
CA THR A 20 7.74 39.46 -5.91
C THR A 20 8.27 40.14 -4.65
N VAL A 21 8.72 39.35 -3.69
CA VAL A 21 9.39 39.83 -2.47
C VAL A 21 10.68 39.05 -2.26
N ASP A 22 11.59 39.62 -1.47
CA ASP A 22 12.87 38.97 -1.17
C ASP A 22 13.12 38.99 0.33
N LEU A 23 13.46 37.83 0.89
CA LEU A 23 13.80 37.72 2.31
C LEU A 23 15.21 38.26 2.59
N ALA A 24 16.10 38.25 1.58
CA ALA A 24 17.41 38.88 1.69
C ALA A 24 17.34 40.42 1.65
N HIS A 25 16.29 40.96 1.02
CA HIS A 25 16.03 42.40 0.90
C HIS A 25 14.55 42.72 1.24
N PRO A 26 14.15 42.67 2.53
CA PRO A 26 12.75 42.66 2.97
C PRO A 26 12.07 44.05 2.96
N ASP A 27 12.28 44.85 1.91
CA ASP A 27 11.76 46.21 1.79
C ASP A 27 10.23 46.26 1.75
N ALA A 28 9.59 45.27 1.11
CA ALA A 28 8.13 45.14 1.02
C ALA A 28 7.54 44.05 1.94
N LEU A 29 8.39 43.39 2.74
CA LEU A 29 8.06 42.16 3.46
C LEU A 29 8.17 42.35 4.98
N ARG A 30 7.21 41.84 5.75
CA ARG A 30 7.30 41.70 7.19
C ARG A 30 7.59 40.23 7.53
N MET A 31 8.65 40.02 8.30
CA MET A 31 9.10 38.71 8.79
C MET A 31 8.87 38.62 10.30
N THR A 32 8.04 37.68 10.73
CA THR A 32 7.68 37.51 12.15
C THR A 32 8.09 36.11 12.61
N PRO A 33 9.26 35.95 13.23
CA PRO A 33 9.70 34.65 13.74
C PRO A 33 9.05 34.32 15.09
N LYS A 34 8.75 33.05 15.32
CA LYS A 34 8.28 32.48 16.59
C LYS A 34 9.00 31.17 16.84
N GLY A 35 9.80 31.08 17.90
CA GLY A 35 10.67 29.92 18.10
C GLY A 35 11.70 29.75 16.97
N ALA A 36 12.01 30.84 16.25
CA ALA A 36 12.99 30.88 15.19
C ALA A 36 13.79 32.19 15.28
N THR A 37 14.95 32.24 14.64
CA THR A 37 15.80 33.44 14.55
C THR A 37 16.20 33.67 13.09
N VAL A 38 16.06 34.90 12.62
CA VAL A 38 16.48 35.33 11.27
C VAL A 38 17.84 36.01 11.40
N ASP A 39 18.84 35.51 10.67
CA ASP A 39 20.14 36.16 10.51
C ASP A 39 20.10 37.03 9.23
N PRO A 40 20.16 38.36 9.34
CA PRO A 40 20.09 39.25 8.18
C PRO A 40 21.36 39.23 7.32
N THR A 41 22.39 38.47 7.70
CA THR A 41 23.62 38.34 6.91
C THR A 41 23.35 37.66 5.58
N ILE A 42 23.57 38.40 4.49
CA ILE A 42 23.37 37.88 3.13
C ILE A 42 24.42 36.80 2.83
N CYS A 43 23.92 35.60 2.57
CA CYS A 43 24.68 34.47 2.08
C CYS A 43 24.55 34.40 0.56
N LYS A 44 25.66 34.56 -0.16
CA LYS A 44 25.72 34.37 -1.62
C LYS A 44 25.95 32.91 -1.95
N ALA A 45 24.96 32.27 -2.54
CA ALA A 45 25.07 30.89 -3.00
C ALA A 45 25.84 30.79 -4.33
N ALA A 46 26.29 29.58 -4.66
CA ALA A 46 27.11 29.31 -5.84
C ALA A 46 26.42 29.62 -7.19
N ASP A 47 25.10 29.63 -7.21
CA ASP A 47 24.27 30.00 -8.37
C ASP A 47 24.00 31.51 -8.48
N GLY A 48 24.56 32.32 -7.56
CA GLY A 48 24.35 33.76 -7.48
C GLY A 48 23.12 34.17 -6.67
N SER A 49 22.35 33.22 -6.11
CA SER A 49 21.22 33.55 -5.23
C SER A 49 21.72 34.23 -3.96
N GLU A 50 21.05 35.31 -3.55
CA GLU A 50 21.23 35.93 -2.23
C GLU A 50 20.17 35.37 -1.29
N LEU A 51 20.62 34.80 -0.16
CA LEU A 51 19.77 34.13 0.82
C LEU A 51 20.08 34.64 2.23
N VAL A 52 19.12 34.54 3.14
CA VAL A 52 19.31 34.79 4.58
C VAL A 52 18.99 33.53 5.38
N ALA A 53 19.75 33.28 6.44
CA ALA A 53 19.57 32.10 7.27
C ALA A 53 18.44 32.29 8.28
N VAL A 54 17.62 31.25 8.44
CA VAL A 54 16.56 31.16 9.44
C VAL A 54 16.74 29.88 10.22
N THR A 55 16.99 30.02 11.52
CA THR A 55 17.22 28.89 12.44
C THR A 55 15.98 28.64 13.27
N PHE A 56 15.32 27.50 13.05
CA PHE A 56 14.17 27.01 13.79
C PHE A 56 14.61 26.26 15.04
N GLN A 57 14.16 26.70 16.22
CA GLN A 57 14.57 26.16 17.52
C GLN A 57 13.69 24.97 17.94
N PRO A 58 14.20 24.05 18.78
CA PRO A 58 13.44 22.94 19.39
C PRO A 58 12.24 23.42 20.22
N SER A 59 11.11 23.66 19.56
CA SER A 59 9.85 24.11 20.15
C SER A 59 8.67 23.45 19.42
N ALA A 60 7.45 23.54 19.94
CA ALA A 60 6.33 22.74 19.44
C ALA A 60 6.05 22.90 17.93
N GLN A 61 6.08 24.15 17.44
CA GLN A 61 5.96 24.51 16.02
C GLN A 61 6.74 25.82 15.79
N PRO A 62 8.07 25.77 15.65
CA PRO A 62 8.84 26.96 15.29
C PRO A 62 8.42 27.42 13.90
N SER A 63 8.27 28.73 13.72
CA SER A 63 7.73 29.30 12.48
C SER A 63 8.34 30.65 12.12
N LEU A 64 8.34 30.96 10.84
CA LEU A 64 8.56 32.28 10.27
C LEU A 64 7.32 32.67 9.45
N VAL A 65 6.61 33.71 9.88
CA VAL A 65 5.46 34.25 9.15
C VAL A 65 5.93 35.39 8.25
N LEU A 66 5.66 35.25 6.96
CA LEU A 66 5.89 36.24 5.92
C LEU A 66 4.56 36.93 5.61
N SER A 67 4.51 38.25 5.65
CA SER A 67 3.29 39.03 5.37
C SER A 67 3.61 40.34 4.65
N PRO A 68 2.70 40.89 3.82
CA PRO A 68 2.88 42.21 3.24
C PRO A 68 2.95 43.29 4.33
N LYS A 69 3.77 44.33 4.13
CA LYS A 69 3.79 45.48 5.05
C LYS A 69 2.46 46.26 5.04
N GLN A 70 1.72 46.23 3.93
CA GLN A 70 0.43 46.89 3.75
C GLN A 70 -0.48 46.05 2.83
N GLY A 71 -1.78 46.02 3.12
CA GLY A 71 -2.77 45.31 2.30
C GLY A 71 -2.59 43.79 2.29
N ASN A 72 -3.06 43.15 1.22
CA ASN A 72 -2.93 41.73 0.94
C ASN A 72 -2.17 41.54 -0.38
N TRP A 73 -1.56 40.38 -0.59
CA TRP A 73 -1.06 40.02 -1.91
C TRP A 73 -2.19 39.50 -2.81
N ALA A 74 -2.10 39.83 -4.09
CA ALA A 74 -2.95 39.26 -5.14
C ALA A 74 -2.09 38.40 -6.07
N TRP A 75 -2.39 37.11 -6.13
CA TRP A 75 -1.68 36.07 -6.86
C TRP A 75 -2.56 35.46 -7.97
N PRO A 76 -1.96 34.83 -9.00
CA PRO A 76 -2.73 34.15 -10.04
C PRO A 76 -3.51 32.96 -9.46
N ALA A 77 -4.84 32.93 -9.63
CA ALA A 77 -5.69 31.90 -9.02
C ALA A 77 -5.38 30.45 -9.41
N ASN A 78 -4.83 30.23 -10.61
CA ASN A 78 -4.39 28.90 -11.07
C ASN A 78 -2.87 28.71 -10.97
N GLY A 79 -2.17 29.65 -10.32
CA GLY A 79 -0.71 29.70 -10.28
C GLY A 79 -0.08 28.90 -9.15
N ALA A 80 1.22 29.13 -8.99
CA ALA A 80 2.01 28.60 -7.89
C ALA A 80 2.86 29.72 -7.26
N MET A 81 3.11 29.58 -5.95
CA MET A 81 4.14 30.32 -5.23
C MET A 81 5.49 29.62 -5.47
N ARG A 82 6.53 30.38 -5.81
CA ARG A 82 7.91 29.90 -5.83
C ARG A 82 8.73 30.58 -4.74
N LEU A 83 9.53 29.80 -4.02
CA LEU A 83 10.41 30.27 -2.95
C LEU A 83 11.81 29.68 -3.15
N ARG A 84 12.83 30.54 -3.22
CA ARG A 84 14.23 30.09 -3.20
C ARG A 84 14.58 29.62 -1.79
N VAL A 85 14.97 28.36 -1.66
CA VAL A 85 15.28 27.71 -0.39
C VAL A 85 16.56 26.89 -0.48
N GLN A 86 17.39 26.91 0.55
CA GLN A 86 18.53 26.01 0.68
C GLN A 86 18.50 25.39 2.07
N ASN A 87 18.76 24.09 2.15
CA ASN A 87 18.94 23.43 3.44
C ASN A 87 20.38 23.66 3.94
N GLY A 88 20.51 24.33 5.10
CA GLY A 88 21.79 24.57 5.76
C GLY A 88 22.26 23.41 6.64
N MET A 89 21.45 22.36 6.77
CA MET A 89 21.75 21.15 7.54
C MET A 89 22.39 20.08 6.65
N PRO A 90 23.23 19.18 7.20
CA PRO A 90 23.80 18.07 6.44
C PRO A 90 22.84 16.87 6.30
N TRP A 91 21.58 17.01 6.70
CA TRP A 91 20.52 16.00 6.59
C TRP A 91 19.22 16.62 6.07
N PRO A 92 18.27 15.84 5.51
CA PRO A 92 16.99 16.35 5.04
C PRO A 92 16.16 16.98 6.17
N VAL A 93 15.52 18.11 5.87
CA VAL A 93 14.71 18.86 6.84
C VAL A 93 13.26 18.94 6.36
N THR A 94 12.31 18.62 7.23
CA THR A 94 10.88 18.79 6.94
C THR A 94 10.48 20.26 7.07
N LEU A 95 9.88 20.81 6.02
CA LEU A 95 9.31 22.15 5.97
C LEU A 95 7.80 22.05 5.72
N ILE A 96 7.01 22.65 6.60
CA ILE A 96 5.57 22.84 6.44
C ILE A 96 5.37 24.26 5.92
N VAL A 97 4.65 24.40 4.81
CA VAL A 97 4.25 25.67 4.23
C VAL A 97 2.75 25.83 4.38
N ASP A 98 2.32 26.94 4.95
CA ASP A 98 0.92 27.34 5.07
C ASP A 98 0.73 28.71 4.38
N ILE A 99 -0.18 28.76 3.41
CA ILE A 99 -0.55 29.97 2.68
C ILE A 99 -1.96 30.34 3.11
N ALA A 100 -2.13 31.52 3.71
CA ALA A 100 -3.39 31.90 4.34
C ALA A 100 -4.10 33.06 3.61
N SER A 101 -5.42 32.98 3.52
CA SER A 101 -6.30 34.00 2.93
C SER A 101 -7.68 33.97 3.58
N ASN A 102 -8.06 35.05 4.26
CA ASN A 102 -9.41 35.21 4.84
C ASN A 102 -9.91 34.01 5.66
N GLY A 103 -9.04 33.39 6.48
CA GLY A 103 -9.36 32.21 7.29
C GLY A 103 -9.35 30.87 6.53
N LYS A 104 -9.11 30.89 5.22
CA LYS A 104 -8.78 29.70 4.43
C LYS A 104 -7.26 29.51 4.36
N HIS A 105 -6.85 28.26 4.20
CA HIS A 105 -5.45 27.86 4.18
C HIS A 105 -5.19 26.83 3.09
N ILE A 106 -4.07 26.99 2.41
CA ILE A 106 -3.41 25.92 1.68
C ILE A 106 -2.21 25.46 2.49
N THR A 107 -2.09 24.15 2.69
CA THR A 107 -0.98 23.56 3.45
C THR A 107 -0.27 22.48 2.65
N THR A 108 1.05 22.44 2.77
CA THR A 108 1.87 21.35 2.24
C THR A 108 3.04 21.05 3.16
N THR A 109 3.52 19.81 3.11
CA THR A 109 4.75 19.38 3.79
C THR A 109 5.74 18.86 2.76
N VAL A 110 6.95 19.42 2.76
CA VAL A 110 8.02 19.03 1.85
C VAL A 110 9.28 18.66 2.63
N GLY A 111 10.00 17.64 2.15
CA GLY A 111 11.36 17.37 2.59
C GLY A 111 12.34 18.21 1.78
N VAL A 112 13.12 19.07 2.44
CA VAL A 112 14.19 19.85 1.81
C VAL A 112 15.51 19.10 2.00
N PRO A 113 16.06 18.43 0.98
CA PRO A 113 17.33 17.71 1.14
C PRO A 113 18.52 18.68 1.28
N PRO A 114 19.63 18.23 1.87
CA PRO A 114 20.87 18.99 1.90
C PRO A 114 21.38 19.23 0.48
N GLY A 115 22.05 20.35 0.25
CA GLY A 115 22.69 20.62 -1.05
C GLY A 115 22.64 22.08 -1.48
N PRO A 116 22.80 22.35 -2.79
CA PRO A 116 22.71 23.70 -3.34
C PRO A 116 21.28 24.25 -3.21
N PRO A 117 21.08 25.55 -3.41
CA PRO A 117 19.74 26.12 -3.34
C PRO A 117 18.79 25.52 -4.38
N GLN A 118 17.53 25.41 -4.00
CA GLN A 118 16.42 24.81 -4.73
C GLN A 118 15.28 25.83 -4.84
N THR A 119 14.41 25.64 -5.83
CA THR A 119 13.20 26.44 -5.98
C THR A 119 12.02 25.59 -5.53
N LEU A 120 11.50 25.89 -4.35
CA LEU A 120 10.27 25.31 -3.84
C LEU A 120 9.09 25.88 -4.61
N SER A 121 8.26 25.04 -5.23
CA SER A 121 7.02 25.46 -5.88
C SER A 121 5.82 24.86 -5.15
N VAL A 122 4.85 25.69 -4.78
CA VAL A 122 3.60 25.30 -4.10
C VAL A 122 2.42 25.81 -4.93
N GLY A 123 1.67 24.90 -5.52
CA GLY A 123 0.46 25.22 -6.26
C GLY A 123 -0.61 25.86 -5.36
N LEU A 124 -1.40 26.78 -5.91
CA LEU A 124 -2.53 27.40 -5.21
C LEU A 124 -3.83 26.60 -5.36
N LYS A 125 -3.74 25.37 -5.84
CA LYS A 125 -4.84 24.39 -5.89
C LYS A 125 -4.44 23.12 -5.16
N PRO A 126 -5.41 22.43 -4.53
CA PRO A 126 -5.16 21.11 -4.00
C PRO A 126 -4.63 20.17 -5.09
N THR A 127 -3.63 19.37 -4.74
CA THR A 127 -3.07 18.33 -5.61
C THR A 127 -2.57 17.17 -4.77
N SER A 128 -2.53 15.99 -5.36
CA SER A 128 -1.93 14.81 -4.73
C SER A 128 -1.45 13.84 -5.80
N PRO A 129 -0.51 12.93 -5.49
CA PRO A 129 -0.15 11.84 -6.39
C PRO A 129 -1.37 10.97 -6.76
N ARG A 130 -2.36 10.87 -5.85
CA ARG A 130 -3.61 10.13 -6.06
C ARG A 130 -4.45 10.70 -7.20
N ALA A 131 -4.48 12.02 -7.36
CA ALA A 131 -5.13 12.67 -8.50
C ALA A 131 -4.53 12.22 -9.85
N PHE A 132 -3.27 11.77 -9.84
CA PHE A 132 -2.59 11.19 -10.98
C PHE A 132 -2.51 9.66 -10.91
N GLY A 133 -3.30 8.97 -10.10
CA GLY A 133 -3.32 7.50 -9.99
C GLY A 133 -2.06 6.85 -9.45
N MET A 134 -1.29 7.57 -8.63
CA MET A 134 -0.12 7.06 -7.93
C MET A 134 -0.31 7.17 -6.42
N GLN A 135 0.20 6.22 -5.65
CA GLN A 135 0.29 6.39 -4.19
C GLN A 135 1.39 7.37 -3.81
N VAL A 136 2.55 7.29 -4.49
CA VAL A 136 3.70 8.16 -4.22
C VAL A 136 4.03 8.98 -5.46
N GLY A 137 4.25 10.29 -5.29
CA GLY A 137 4.64 11.19 -6.38
C GLY A 137 6.10 11.04 -6.81
N PRO A 138 6.52 11.66 -7.92
CA PRO A 138 7.90 11.61 -8.38
C PRO A 138 8.89 12.14 -7.32
N PRO A 139 10.10 11.58 -7.23
CA PRO A 139 11.12 12.03 -6.29
C PRO A 139 11.46 13.50 -6.48
N MET A 140 11.68 14.18 -5.36
CA MET A 140 12.06 15.59 -5.32
C MET A 140 13.38 15.78 -4.57
N PRO A 141 14.20 16.77 -4.96
CA PRO A 141 14.03 17.64 -6.12
C PRO A 141 14.32 16.91 -7.44
N PHE A 142 13.90 17.51 -8.56
CA PHE A 142 14.38 17.12 -9.89
C PHE A 142 15.20 18.25 -10.52
N ASP A 143 16.11 17.86 -11.42
CA ASP A 143 16.94 18.78 -12.17
C ASP A 143 16.29 19.12 -13.51
N GLU A 144 16.28 20.40 -13.84
CA GLU A 144 15.90 20.92 -15.16
C GLU A 144 16.90 22.01 -15.55
N ASP A 145 17.64 21.78 -16.62
CA ASP A 145 18.80 22.59 -17.01
C ASP A 145 19.80 22.78 -15.85
N ARG A 146 19.90 24.01 -15.31
CA ARG A 146 20.75 24.37 -14.17
C ARG A 146 19.96 24.54 -12.87
N ASN A 147 18.64 24.36 -12.91
CA ASN A 147 17.75 24.59 -11.78
C ASN A 147 17.42 23.29 -11.06
N LYS A 148 17.35 23.35 -9.73
CA LYS A 148 16.81 22.29 -8.87
C LYS A 148 15.42 22.66 -8.41
N TRP A 149 14.43 21.86 -8.78
CA TRP A 149 13.01 22.09 -8.49
C TRP A 149 12.54 21.19 -7.37
N LEU A 150 11.99 21.80 -6.31
CA LEU A 150 11.33 21.12 -5.21
C LEU A 150 9.83 21.41 -5.32
N VAL A 151 9.10 20.64 -6.11
CA VAL A 151 7.67 20.87 -6.32
C VAL A 151 6.85 20.12 -5.28
N ALA A 152 5.95 20.82 -4.59
CA ALA A 152 5.00 20.20 -3.68
C ALA A 152 4.00 19.35 -4.48
N THR A 153 4.15 18.03 -4.41
CA THR A 153 3.27 17.06 -5.09
C THR A 153 2.00 16.75 -4.29
N THR A 154 1.92 17.20 -3.03
CA THR A 154 0.71 17.14 -2.19
C THR A 154 0.43 18.52 -1.61
N VAL A 155 -0.75 19.05 -1.88
CA VAL A 155 -1.22 20.34 -1.41
C VAL A 155 -2.68 20.17 -0.98
N ASP A 156 -2.99 20.58 0.25
CA ASP A 156 -4.33 20.45 0.82
C ASP A 156 -4.93 21.82 1.10
N GLY A 157 -6.26 21.91 1.07
CA GLY A 157 -6.99 23.13 1.39
C GLY A 157 -7.21 24.07 0.20
N ASP A 158 -7.57 25.32 0.47
CA ASP A 158 -7.97 26.31 -0.53
C ASP A 158 -7.64 27.71 -0.03
N VAL A 159 -7.52 28.68 -0.94
CA VAL A 159 -7.28 30.10 -0.63
C VAL A 159 -8.02 31.01 -1.61
N ASP A 160 -8.35 32.23 -1.19
CA ASP A 160 -8.64 33.29 -2.15
C ASP A 160 -7.31 33.93 -2.58
N ALA A 161 -6.86 33.56 -3.79
CA ALA A 161 -5.61 34.04 -4.37
C ALA A 161 -5.53 35.56 -4.53
N GLY A 162 -6.67 36.26 -4.60
CA GLY A 162 -6.70 37.74 -4.66
C GLY A 162 -6.45 38.42 -3.32
N ALA A 163 -6.45 37.68 -2.22
CA ALA A 163 -6.44 38.21 -0.86
C ALA A 163 -5.49 37.43 0.08
N ILE A 164 -4.32 37.03 -0.41
CA ILE A 164 -3.33 36.31 0.40
C ILE A 164 -2.79 37.23 1.51
N THR A 165 -2.90 36.75 2.74
CA THR A 165 -2.55 37.49 3.96
C THR A 165 -1.18 37.13 4.51
N SER A 166 -0.75 35.86 4.35
CA SER A 166 0.56 35.42 4.82
C SER A 166 1.02 34.10 4.19
N VAL A 167 2.33 33.88 4.24
CA VAL A 167 2.97 32.56 4.08
C VAL A 167 3.68 32.23 5.39
N THR A 168 3.36 31.11 6.00
CA THR A 168 4.03 30.60 7.19
C THR A 168 4.93 29.43 6.81
N LEU A 169 6.22 29.59 7.11
CA LEU A 169 7.23 28.55 6.99
C LEU A 169 7.46 27.96 8.39
N SER A 170 7.21 26.67 8.58
CA SER A 170 7.29 26.04 9.90
C SER A 170 7.80 24.60 9.84
N MET A 171 8.02 23.99 11.00
CA MET A 171 8.50 22.60 11.11
C MET A 171 7.77 21.86 12.22
N PRO A 172 7.60 20.52 12.10
CA PRO A 172 7.21 19.71 13.25
C PRO A 172 8.29 19.82 14.33
N LYS A 173 7.92 19.77 15.62
CA LYS A 173 8.81 19.95 16.79
C LYS A 173 10.20 19.33 16.58
N PRO A 174 11.22 20.11 16.18
CA PRO A 174 12.50 19.53 15.79
C PRO A 174 13.30 19.15 17.04
N GLY A 175 14.01 18.01 16.99
CA GLY A 175 14.83 17.53 18.12
C GLY A 175 16.11 18.35 18.36
N ALA A 176 16.55 19.10 17.34
CA ALA A 176 17.70 20.00 17.38
C ALA A 176 17.40 21.23 16.51
N ALA A 177 18.14 22.33 16.70
CA ALA A 177 17.99 23.50 15.84
C ALA A 177 18.22 23.15 14.36
N GLN A 178 17.35 23.65 13.48
CA GLN A 178 17.40 23.41 12.04
C GLN A 178 17.52 24.74 11.30
N THR A 179 18.50 24.86 10.41
CA THR A 179 18.74 26.09 9.64
C THR A 179 18.36 25.87 8.18
N LEU A 180 17.44 26.70 7.68
CA LEU A 180 17.17 26.84 6.25
C LEU A 180 17.54 28.26 5.82
N LEU A 181 18.06 28.40 4.61
CA LEU A 181 18.31 29.71 4.01
C LEU A 181 17.22 29.99 3.00
N PHE A 182 16.71 31.22 2.99
CA PHE A 182 15.63 31.64 2.10
C PHE A 182 15.98 32.92 1.36
N GLY A 183 15.53 33.05 0.12
CA GLY A 183 15.70 34.25 -0.69
C GLY A 183 14.40 34.70 -1.33
N LYS A 184 14.45 34.95 -2.63
CA LYS A 184 13.30 35.43 -3.42
C LYS A 184 12.06 34.53 -3.29
N LEU A 185 10.92 35.17 -3.10
CA LEU A 185 9.58 34.61 -3.23
C LEU A 185 8.86 35.32 -4.39
N ASP A 186 8.40 34.57 -5.37
CA ASP A 186 7.59 35.09 -6.47
C ASP A 186 6.42 34.15 -6.81
N THR A 187 5.64 34.53 -7.82
CA THR A 187 4.50 33.75 -8.28
C THR A 187 4.55 33.57 -9.78
N VAL A 188 4.15 32.38 -10.22
CA VAL A 188 4.00 32.00 -11.63
C VAL A 188 2.52 31.78 -11.92
N ALA A 189 2.09 32.19 -13.11
CA ALA A 189 0.75 31.86 -13.60
C ALA A 189 0.70 30.39 -14.04
N ASP A 190 -0.46 29.76 -13.84
CA ASP A 190 -0.70 28.34 -14.10
C ASP A 190 0.18 27.38 -13.29
N ASP A 191 -0.14 26.09 -13.37
CA ASP A 191 0.54 25.03 -12.61
C ASP A 191 1.66 24.36 -13.43
N ILE A 192 2.46 25.19 -14.09
CA ILE A 192 3.51 24.74 -15.03
C ILE A 192 4.57 23.88 -14.32
N ASP A 193 4.89 24.20 -13.07
CA ASP A 193 5.90 23.48 -12.28
C ASP A 193 5.43 22.08 -11.92
N LEU A 194 4.17 21.94 -11.50
CA LEU A 194 3.59 20.62 -11.27
C LEU A 194 3.50 19.84 -12.58
N ARG A 195 3.05 20.46 -13.66
CA ARG A 195 3.02 19.80 -14.97
C ARG A 195 4.40 19.29 -15.37
N GLN A 196 5.44 20.09 -15.15
CA GLN A 196 6.82 19.71 -15.46
C GLN A 196 7.36 18.66 -14.49
N ALA A 197 6.99 18.68 -13.21
CA ALA A 197 7.33 17.63 -12.25
C ALA A 197 6.89 16.23 -12.71
N TYR A 198 5.78 16.14 -13.43
CA TYR A 198 5.23 14.88 -13.96
C TYR A 198 5.50 14.63 -15.44
N ASN A 199 6.23 15.51 -16.12
CA ASN A 199 6.47 15.40 -17.56
C ASN A 199 7.53 14.32 -17.88
N ILE A 200 7.23 13.42 -18.82
CA ILE A 200 8.16 12.39 -19.33
C ILE A 200 8.84 11.64 -18.17
N LEU A 201 8.06 11.10 -17.24
CA LEU A 201 8.54 10.27 -16.14
C LEU A 201 8.93 8.86 -16.59
N VAL A 202 8.29 8.32 -17.63
CA VAL A 202 8.38 6.91 -18.00
C VAL A 202 9.02 6.77 -19.38
N ASP A 203 10.10 5.99 -19.48
CA ASP A 203 10.73 5.65 -20.76
C ASP A 203 9.98 4.51 -21.51
N ARG A 204 10.50 4.12 -22.68
CA ARG A 204 9.89 3.10 -23.55
C ARG A 204 9.84 1.69 -22.97
N VAL A 205 10.57 1.42 -21.88
CA VAL A 205 10.58 0.14 -21.17
C VAL A 205 10.07 0.29 -19.74
N GLY A 206 9.44 1.42 -19.42
CA GLY A 206 8.74 1.62 -18.15
C GLY A 206 9.58 2.16 -17.01
N GLN A 207 10.84 2.53 -17.25
CA GLN A 207 11.74 2.99 -16.20
C GLN A 207 11.57 4.50 -15.95
N TYR A 208 11.82 4.92 -14.71
CA TYR A 208 11.90 6.32 -14.38
C TYR A 208 13.03 7.01 -15.14
N THR A 209 12.75 8.13 -15.81
CA THR A 209 13.69 8.81 -16.70
C THR A 209 14.79 9.60 -15.97
N ARG A 210 14.52 10.16 -14.79
CA ARG A 210 15.38 11.20 -14.18
C ARG A 210 16.35 10.69 -13.10
N SER A 211 16.48 9.37 -12.95
CA SER A 211 17.48 8.78 -12.05
C SER A 211 18.23 7.64 -12.74
N ALA A 212 19.39 7.30 -12.20
CA ALA A 212 20.19 6.17 -12.62
C ALA A 212 20.38 5.22 -11.43
N TRP A 213 20.35 3.93 -11.72
CA TRP A 213 20.61 2.85 -10.76
C TRP A 213 21.25 1.67 -11.49
N PRO A 214 21.89 0.72 -10.80
CA PRO A 214 22.66 -0.35 -11.45
C PRO A 214 21.88 -1.22 -12.43
N GLU A 215 20.59 -1.44 -12.17
CA GLU A 215 19.69 -2.26 -12.99
C GLU A 215 19.04 -1.52 -14.15
N LYS A 216 19.19 -0.19 -14.23
CA LYS A 216 18.62 0.59 -15.33
C LYS A 216 19.27 0.21 -16.65
N VAL A 217 18.45 -0.06 -17.66
CA VAL A 217 18.93 -0.36 -19.01
C VAL A 217 18.80 0.84 -19.95
N ALA A 218 19.78 1.00 -20.84
CA ALA A 218 19.78 2.09 -21.81
C ALA A 218 19.04 1.73 -23.12
N ASN A 219 18.92 0.44 -23.44
CA ASN A 219 18.34 -0.03 -24.70
C ASN A 219 17.83 -1.48 -24.62
N THR A 220 17.10 -1.90 -25.64
CA THR A 220 16.47 -3.21 -25.74
C THR A 220 17.47 -4.36 -25.87
N THR A 221 18.64 -4.14 -26.48
CA THR A 221 19.71 -5.15 -26.56
C THR A 221 20.24 -5.49 -25.16
N GLU A 222 20.47 -4.46 -24.33
CA GLU A 222 20.88 -4.65 -22.95
C GLU A 222 19.77 -5.32 -22.12
N LEU A 223 18.52 -4.87 -22.27
CA LEU A 223 17.36 -5.50 -21.63
C LEU A 223 17.31 -6.99 -21.93
N LYS A 224 17.37 -7.37 -23.22
CA LYS A 224 17.33 -8.76 -23.65
C LYS A 224 18.49 -9.57 -23.05
N ARG A 225 19.70 -9.03 -23.03
CA ARG A 225 20.86 -9.72 -22.46
C ARG A 225 20.72 -9.92 -20.94
N ARG A 226 20.34 -8.88 -20.20
CA ARG A 226 20.28 -8.92 -18.72
C ARG A 226 19.08 -9.70 -18.22
N ALA A 227 17.90 -9.53 -18.81
CA ALA A 227 16.71 -10.30 -18.44
C ALA A 227 16.87 -11.80 -18.75
N ASN A 228 17.66 -12.19 -19.75
CA ASN A 228 17.92 -13.60 -20.03
C ASN A 228 19.12 -14.19 -19.28
N ALA A 229 19.81 -13.40 -18.44
CA ALA A 229 20.85 -13.94 -17.57
C ALA A 229 20.21 -14.85 -16.51
N LEU A 230 20.56 -16.13 -16.53
CA LEU A 230 20.13 -17.08 -15.51
C LEU A 230 21.11 -17.03 -14.33
N PRO A 231 20.60 -17.09 -13.08
CA PRO A 231 21.45 -17.30 -11.92
C PRO A 231 22.21 -18.64 -12.07
N PRO A 232 23.39 -18.76 -11.46
CA PRO A 232 24.14 -20.02 -11.50
C PRO A 232 23.29 -21.15 -10.92
N ALA A 233 23.25 -22.26 -11.64
CA ALA A 233 22.57 -23.45 -11.15
C ALA A 233 23.25 -23.92 -9.86
N THR A 234 22.47 -24.12 -8.80
CA THR A 234 22.98 -24.73 -7.57
C THR A 234 22.40 -26.13 -7.46
N ASP A 235 23.27 -27.11 -7.21
CA ASP A 235 22.87 -28.50 -7.01
C ASP A 235 22.18 -28.63 -5.65
N ILE A 236 20.85 -28.64 -5.67
CA ILE A 236 20.03 -28.72 -4.47
C ILE A 236 19.92 -30.18 -4.04
N LYS A 237 20.57 -30.52 -2.93
CA LYS A 237 20.55 -31.88 -2.37
C LYS A 237 19.55 -31.99 -1.22
N ASN A 238 19.22 -33.23 -0.87
CA ASN A 238 18.38 -33.57 0.28
C ASN A 238 16.96 -33.01 0.20
N LEU A 239 16.43 -32.83 -1.01
CA LEU A 239 15.03 -32.53 -1.25
C LEU A 239 14.35 -33.68 -1.98
N ASP A 240 13.10 -33.94 -1.65
CA ASP A 240 12.21 -34.73 -2.50
C ASP A 240 11.75 -33.91 -3.71
N LYS A 241 10.96 -34.52 -4.60
CA LYS A 241 10.52 -33.86 -5.83
C LYS A 241 9.65 -32.62 -5.58
N TYR A 242 8.95 -32.54 -4.45
CA TYR A 242 8.10 -31.41 -4.06
C TYR A 242 8.85 -30.33 -3.28
N GLY A 243 10.13 -30.56 -2.94
CA GLY A 243 10.96 -29.64 -2.17
C GLY A 243 10.97 -29.90 -0.66
N GLY A 244 10.48 -31.06 -0.20
CA GLY A 244 10.53 -31.49 1.19
C GLY A 244 11.88 -32.04 1.60
N ARG A 245 12.28 -31.85 2.86
CA ARG A 245 13.61 -32.17 3.39
C ARG A 245 13.78 -33.67 3.69
N THR A 246 14.63 -34.34 2.91
CA THR A 246 14.93 -35.79 3.09
C THR A 246 16.05 -36.06 4.08
N ASP A 247 16.75 -35.02 4.55
CA ASP A 247 17.75 -35.10 5.62
C ASP A 247 17.17 -34.96 7.03
N LEU A 248 15.87 -34.68 7.14
CA LEU A 248 15.13 -34.67 8.40
C LEU A 248 14.41 -36.00 8.61
N ALA A 249 13.99 -36.27 9.86
CA ALA A 249 13.21 -37.47 10.16
C ALA A 249 11.90 -37.49 9.36
N ALA A 250 11.62 -38.62 8.71
CA ALA A 250 10.42 -38.80 7.91
C ALA A 250 9.14 -38.60 8.75
N LEU A 251 8.14 -38.04 8.11
CA LEU A 251 6.79 -37.81 8.59
C LEU A 251 5.83 -38.73 7.81
N GLN A 252 4.52 -38.62 8.05
CA GLN A 252 3.55 -39.48 7.38
C GLN A 252 3.45 -39.13 5.89
N ALA A 253 3.62 -40.11 4.99
CA ALA A 253 3.32 -39.91 3.57
C ALA A 253 1.82 -40.18 3.32
N THR A 254 1.10 -39.19 2.77
CA THR A 254 -0.34 -39.30 2.48
C THR A 254 -0.66 -39.23 0.99
N GLY A 255 0.33 -38.93 0.15
CA GLY A 255 0.14 -38.59 -1.26
C GLY A 255 -0.30 -37.13 -1.50
N TRP A 256 -0.48 -36.35 -0.43
CA TRP A 256 -0.92 -34.95 -0.49
C TRP A 256 -0.15 -34.07 0.49
N PHE A 257 -0.08 -32.77 0.21
CA PHE A 257 0.39 -31.84 1.23
C PHE A 257 -0.55 -31.86 2.44
N HIS A 258 0.01 -31.93 3.64
CA HIS A 258 -0.75 -31.87 4.89
C HIS A 258 0.06 -31.20 6.00
N THR A 259 -0.54 -31.00 7.18
CA THR A 259 0.16 -30.50 8.36
C THR A 259 0.44 -31.63 9.34
N GLN A 260 1.62 -31.62 9.96
CA GLN A 260 1.95 -32.56 11.03
C GLN A 260 2.79 -31.87 12.09
N LYS A 261 2.49 -32.14 13.36
CA LYS A 261 3.29 -31.69 14.49
C LYS A 261 4.33 -32.75 14.86
N GLN A 262 5.58 -32.34 15.06
CA GLN A 262 6.67 -33.17 15.54
C GLN A 262 7.29 -32.51 16.77
N GLY A 263 7.00 -33.07 17.96
CA GLY A 263 7.29 -32.39 19.23
C GLY A 263 6.46 -31.09 19.34
N ASP A 264 7.13 -29.98 19.62
CA ASP A 264 6.48 -28.65 19.72
C ASP A 264 6.47 -27.87 18.39
N ARG A 265 7.00 -28.46 17.31
CA ARG A 265 7.08 -27.80 16.00
C ARG A 265 6.01 -28.31 15.05
N TRP A 266 5.34 -27.38 14.39
CA TRP A 266 4.50 -27.65 13.23
C TRP A 266 5.32 -27.67 11.94
N TRP A 267 4.94 -28.58 11.04
CA TRP A 267 5.45 -28.69 9.69
C TRP A 267 4.29 -28.73 8.69
N LEU A 268 4.51 -28.16 7.50
CA LEU A 268 3.89 -28.72 6.31
C LEU A 268 4.65 -30.00 5.94
N VAL A 269 3.96 -30.93 5.30
CA VAL A 269 4.54 -32.21 4.91
C VAL A 269 4.22 -32.44 3.44
N THR A 270 5.23 -32.80 2.67
CA THR A 270 5.06 -33.12 1.25
C THR A 270 4.26 -34.41 1.05
N PRO A 271 3.72 -34.65 -0.15
CA PRO A 271 3.10 -35.93 -0.51
C PRO A 271 3.95 -37.16 -0.21
N GLU A 272 5.28 -37.05 -0.24
CA GLU A 272 6.23 -38.14 0.03
C GLU A 272 6.60 -38.29 1.53
N GLY A 273 6.01 -37.47 2.41
CA GLY A 273 6.19 -37.59 3.86
C GLY A 273 7.42 -36.87 4.40
N HIS A 274 7.88 -35.80 3.75
CA HIS A 274 9.04 -35.02 4.21
C HIS A 274 8.65 -33.64 4.71
N ALA A 275 9.35 -33.15 5.73
CA ALA A 275 9.13 -31.83 6.30
C ALA A 275 9.33 -30.73 5.25
N PHE A 276 8.38 -29.81 5.17
CA PHE A 276 8.32 -28.73 4.20
C PHE A 276 8.11 -27.39 4.92
N PHE A 277 8.90 -26.40 4.55
CA PHE A 277 8.68 -25.00 4.91
C PHE A 277 8.42 -24.23 3.63
N SER A 278 7.22 -23.67 3.48
CA SER A 278 6.80 -23.04 2.22
C SER A 278 7.44 -21.67 2.07
N LEU A 279 8.49 -21.60 1.25
CA LEU A 279 9.13 -20.36 0.82
C LEU A 279 8.54 -19.98 -0.53
N GLY A 280 7.61 -19.03 -0.51
CA GLY A 280 6.81 -18.67 -1.67
C GLY A 280 7.03 -17.25 -2.18
N VAL A 281 6.57 -17.03 -3.41
CA VAL A 281 6.51 -15.70 -4.03
C VAL A 281 5.10 -15.50 -4.58
N ASN A 282 4.43 -14.43 -4.16
CA ASN A 282 3.11 -14.05 -4.66
C ASN A 282 3.22 -13.28 -5.99
N ALA A 283 2.10 -13.22 -6.71
CA ALA A 283 1.93 -12.44 -7.94
C ALA A 283 3.03 -12.76 -8.98
N VAL A 284 3.33 -14.06 -9.15
CA VAL A 284 4.17 -14.56 -10.24
C VAL A 284 3.30 -14.63 -11.49
N ASN A 285 3.06 -13.49 -12.12
CA ASN A 285 2.22 -13.37 -13.30
C ASN A 285 2.78 -12.33 -14.29
N LEU A 286 2.15 -12.23 -15.46
CA LEU A 286 2.50 -11.27 -16.51
C LEU A 286 1.58 -10.03 -16.52
N THR A 287 0.64 -9.91 -15.57
CA THR A 287 -0.49 -8.97 -15.67
C THR A 287 -0.42 -7.80 -14.70
N ASP A 288 0.43 -7.89 -13.66
CA ASP A 288 0.50 -6.87 -12.62
C ASP A 288 1.38 -5.65 -13.02
N GLY A 289 1.99 -5.70 -14.20
CA GLY A 289 2.75 -4.61 -14.81
C GLY A 289 1.89 -3.54 -15.51
N ARG A 290 0.57 -3.57 -15.36
CA ARG A 290 -0.36 -2.66 -16.04
C ARG A 290 -0.47 -1.30 -15.35
N THR A 291 -0.42 -0.23 -16.13
CA THR A 291 -0.67 1.16 -15.69
C THR A 291 -1.57 1.91 -16.67
N TYR A 292 -2.46 2.78 -16.18
CA TYR A 292 -3.30 3.64 -17.02
C TYR A 292 -2.47 4.71 -17.75
N VAL A 293 -2.69 4.89 -19.05
CA VAL A 293 -2.01 5.92 -19.86
C VAL A 293 -2.96 7.05 -20.23
N GLN A 294 -4.23 6.73 -20.47
CA GLN A 294 -5.24 7.71 -20.85
C GLN A 294 -5.38 8.81 -19.80
N GLY A 295 -5.32 10.08 -20.23
CA GLY A 295 -5.38 11.24 -19.33
C GLY A 295 -4.04 11.61 -18.68
N ARG A 296 -3.01 10.79 -18.87
CA ARG A 296 -1.64 11.00 -18.37
C ARG A 296 -0.58 10.85 -19.45
N GLU A 297 -0.93 11.01 -20.71
CA GLU A 297 -0.06 10.74 -21.86
C GLU A 297 1.29 11.48 -21.77
N PHE A 298 1.26 12.70 -21.22
CA PHE A 298 2.45 13.54 -21.02
C PHE A 298 3.49 12.96 -20.05
N MET A 299 3.12 11.99 -19.22
CA MET A 299 4.06 11.32 -18.32
C MET A 299 4.93 10.29 -19.06
N PHE A 300 4.59 9.91 -20.29
CA PHE A 300 5.24 8.84 -21.03
C PHE A 300 6.05 9.43 -22.19
N ALA A 301 7.31 9.00 -22.33
CA ALA A 301 8.15 9.36 -23.47
C ALA A 301 7.55 8.90 -24.81
N ASP A 302 6.76 7.83 -24.77
CA ASP A 302 5.98 7.33 -25.89
C ASP A 302 4.60 6.88 -25.41
N PRO A 303 3.55 7.72 -25.50
CA PRO A 303 2.20 7.34 -25.09
C PRO A 303 1.52 6.35 -26.07
N THR A 304 2.12 6.08 -27.24
CA THR A 304 1.51 5.17 -28.23
C THR A 304 1.57 3.70 -27.80
N VAL A 305 2.39 3.37 -26.78
CA VAL A 305 2.45 2.05 -26.12
C VAL A 305 1.07 1.56 -25.64
N ALA A 306 0.16 2.48 -25.31
CA ALA A 306 -1.22 2.18 -24.93
C ALA A 306 -2.13 1.75 -26.10
N ASN A 307 -1.58 1.62 -27.31
CA ASN A 307 -2.25 1.07 -28.48
C ASN A 307 -1.51 -0.16 -29.05
N GLY A 308 -0.48 -0.65 -28.34
CA GLY A 308 0.34 -1.79 -28.76
C GLY A 308 -0.28 -3.15 -28.40
N ALA A 309 0.45 -4.23 -28.67
CA ALA A 309 0.00 -5.60 -28.40
C ALA A 309 -0.26 -5.89 -26.90
N PHE A 310 0.43 -5.17 -26.01
CA PHE A 310 0.32 -5.29 -24.56
C PHE A 310 -0.46 -4.12 -23.97
N SER A 311 -1.63 -3.83 -24.53
CA SER A 311 -2.50 -2.74 -24.10
C SER A 311 -3.96 -3.18 -24.05
N GLY A 312 -4.80 -2.38 -23.40
CA GLY A 312 -6.23 -2.65 -23.31
C GLY A 312 -6.97 -1.51 -22.63
N THR A 313 -8.23 -1.77 -22.27
CA THR A 313 -9.06 -0.85 -21.48
C THR A 313 -9.60 -1.55 -20.25
N SER A 314 -9.70 -0.82 -19.14
CA SER A 314 -10.27 -1.34 -17.89
C SER A 314 -10.88 -0.21 -17.07
N ASP A 315 -11.68 -0.56 -16.08
CA ASP A 315 -12.32 0.34 -15.14
C ASP A 315 -12.21 -0.25 -13.74
N SER A 316 -11.41 0.38 -12.89
CA SER A 316 -11.17 0.00 -11.50
C SER A 316 -11.97 0.88 -10.53
N ARG A 317 -12.87 1.75 -11.01
CA ARG A 317 -13.69 2.60 -10.14
C ARG A 317 -14.55 1.75 -9.23
N SER A 318 -14.51 2.06 -7.94
CA SER A 318 -15.35 1.44 -6.91
C SER A 318 -15.51 2.41 -5.73
N ASP A 319 -16.37 2.03 -4.78
CA ASP A 319 -16.54 2.69 -3.49
C ASP A 319 -15.51 2.24 -2.43
N ALA A 320 -14.58 1.36 -2.81
CA ALA A 320 -13.56 0.82 -1.92
C ALA A 320 -12.55 1.90 -1.51
N GLY A 321 -12.01 1.78 -0.28
CA GLY A 321 -11.01 2.72 0.24
C GLY A 321 -9.73 2.81 -0.62
N SER A 322 -9.34 1.72 -1.28
CA SER A 322 -8.18 1.68 -2.19
C SER A 322 -8.34 2.59 -3.42
N GLN A 323 -9.57 2.95 -3.79
CA GLN A 323 -9.86 3.89 -4.88
C GLN A 323 -10.04 5.33 -4.43
N ARG A 324 -10.00 5.61 -3.12
CA ARG A 324 -10.17 6.97 -2.61
C ARG A 324 -9.16 7.91 -3.26
N ASP A 325 -9.70 9.04 -3.74
CA ASP A 325 -9.00 10.12 -4.41
C ASP A 325 -8.20 9.70 -5.66
N ASN A 326 -8.41 8.49 -6.18
CA ASN A 326 -7.73 8.03 -7.39
C ASN A 326 -8.34 8.67 -8.63
N GLY A 327 -7.65 9.67 -9.18
CA GLY A 327 -8.09 10.40 -10.38
C GLY A 327 -7.89 9.62 -11.69
N MET A 328 -7.14 8.52 -11.67
CA MET A 328 -6.72 7.78 -12.88
C MET A 328 -6.89 6.28 -12.66
N ASN A 329 -8.14 5.83 -12.65
CA ASN A 329 -8.56 4.46 -12.37
C ASN A 329 -9.42 3.83 -13.47
N HIS A 330 -9.40 4.38 -14.68
CA HIS A 330 -10.10 3.82 -15.82
C HIS A 330 -9.52 4.34 -17.14
N GLY A 331 -9.79 3.61 -18.22
CA GLY A 331 -9.38 3.97 -19.59
C GLY A 331 -8.30 3.05 -20.15
N ARG A 332 -7.58 3.55 -21.17
CA ARG A 332 -6.51 2.79 -21.81
C ARG A 332 -5.32 2.58 -20.89
N TRP A 333 -4.79 1.37 -20.87
CA TRP A 333 -3.62 0.99 -20.09
C TRP A 333 -2.53 0.33 -20.96
N TRP A 334 -1.30 0.33 -20.45
CA TRP A 334 -0.15 -0.39 -21.01
C TRP A 334 0.38 -1.39 -19.97
N ASP A 335 0.59 -2.64 -20.39
CA ASP A 335 1.25 -3.69 -19.60
C ASP A 335 2.76 -3.66 -19.87
N VAL A 336 3.46 -2.95 -18.99
CA VAL A 336 4.87 -2.64 -19.12
C VAL A 336 5.71 -3.92 -19.01
N TYR A 337 5.39 -4.76 -18.02
CA TYR A 337 6.15 -5.99 -17.76
C TYR A 337 5.97 -7.00 -18.89
N ALA A 338 4.73 -7.28 -19.31
CA ALA A 338 4.48 -8.19 -20.42
C ALA A 338 5.18 -7.73 -21.72
N SER A 339 5.16 -6.42 -21.99
CA SER A 339 5.87 -5.82 -23.13
C SER A 339 7.39 -6.06 -23.05
N ASN A 340 7.99 -5.86 -21.88
CA ASN A 340 9.43 -6.11 -21.69
C ASN A 340 9.79 -7.59 -21.78
N VAL A 341 8.95 -8.47 -21.24
CA VAL A 341 9.12 -9.92 -21.36
C VAL A 341 9.12 -10.34 -22.83
N ALA A 342 8.18 -9.84 -23.64
CA ALA A 342 8.12 -10.11 -25.08
C ALA A 342 9.34 -9.54 -25.84
N LEU A 343 9.82 -8.34 -25.49
CA LEU A 343 11.07 -7.80 -26.05
C LEU A 343 12.28 -8.72 -25.75
N SER A 344 12.28 -9.39 -24.59
CA SER A 344 13.37 -10.26 -24.16
C SER A 344 13.29 -11.69 -24.75
N LEU A 345 12.09 -12.27 -24.87
CA LEU A 345 11.86 -13.68 -25.21
C LEU A 345 11.27 -13.91 -26.60
N GLY A 346 10.81 -12.85 -27.28
CA GLY A 346 10.04 -12.94 -28.52
C GLY A 346 8.53 -12.97 -28.28
N ASP A 347 7.79 -13.13 -29.37
CA ASP A 347 6.33 -13.20 -29.36
C ASP A 347 5.85 -14.51 -28.68
N HIS A 348 4.67 -14.45 -28.04
CA HIS A 348 4.11 -15.56 -27.24
C HIS A 348 5.07 -16.09 -26.16
N PRO A 349 5.55 -15.21 -25.25
CA PRO A 349 6.62 -15.55 -24.33
C PRO A 349 6.19 -16.43 -23.15
N GLU A 350 4.90 -16.74 -22.99
CA GLU A 350 4.32 -17.23 -21.74
C GLU A 350 5.00 -18.52 -21.25
N ALA A 351 5.18 -19.52 -22.13
CA ALA A 351 5.81 -20.78 -21.76
C ALA A 351 7.31 -20.61 -21.44
N ALA A 352 8.03 -19.80 -22.23
CA ALA A 352 9.45 -19.52 -22.00
C ALA A 352 9.66 -18.70 -20.72
N TRP A 353 8.76 -17.75 -20.44
CA TRP A 353 8.74 -16.96 -19.22
C TRP A 353 8.43 -17.81 -18.01
N ARG A 354 7.41 -18.68 -18.03
CA ARG A 354 7.10 -19.60 -16.92
C ARG A 354 8.31 -20.48 -16.62
N LYS A 355 8.92 -21.08 -17.65
CA LYS A 355 10.12 -21.90 -17.49
C LYS A 355 11.26 -21.09 -16.83
N ARG A 356 11.60 -19.91 -17.37
CA ARG A 356 12.67 -19.04 -16.86
C ARG A 356 12.41 -18.60 -15.42
N THR A 357 11.17 -18.24 -15.12
CA THR A 357 10.75 -17.79 -13.79
C THR A 357 10.88 -18.92 -12.77
N VAL A 358 10.40 -20.13 -13.06
CA VAL A 358 10.62 -21.29 -12.18
C VAL A 358 12.12 -21.60 -12.03
N ASP A 359 12.90 -21.52 -13.10
CA ASP A 359 14.36 -21.72 -13.04
C ASP A 359 15.02 -20.73 -12.06
N ARG A 360 14.64 -19.45 -12.13
CA ARG A 360 15.11 -18.40 -11.21
C ARG A 360 14.67 -18.67 -9.77
N LEU A 361 13.38 -18.91 -9.54
CA LEU A 361 12.82 -19.14 -8.21
C LEU A 361 13.49 -20.34 -7.53
N LYS A 362 13.71 -21.45 -8.26
CA LYS A 362 14.44 -22.61 -7.74
C LYS A 362 15.90 -22.29 -7.43
N ALA A 363 16.58 -21.54 -8.31
CA ALA A 363 17.96 -21.12 -8.06
C ALA A 363 18.07 -20.21 -6.82
N TRP A 364 17.06 -19.39 -6.56
CA TRP A 364 16.93 -18.57 -5.35
C TRP A 364 16.34 -19.34 -4.14
N ARG A 365 16.23 -20.67 -4.26
CA ARG A 365 15.77 -21.60 -3.22
C ARG A 365 14.33 -21.38 -2.74
N PHE A 366 13.50 -20.70 -3.53
CA PHE A 366 12.05 -20.77 -3.36
C PHE A 366 11.54 -22.15 -3.79
N ASN A 367 10.46 -22.60 -3.14
CA ASN A 367 9.86 -23.92 -3.37
C ASN A 367 8.34 -23.87 -3.59
N THR A 368 7.73 -22.68 -3.53
CA THR A 368 6.29 -22.49 -3.68
C THR A 368 5.97 -21.30 -4.59
N LEU A 369 5.01 -21.46 -5.49
CA LEU A 369 4.32 -20.36 -6.16
C LEU A 369 3.17 -19.91 -5.26
N GLY A 370 3.29 -18.69 -4.75
CA GLY A 370 2.32 -18.07 -3.86
C GLY A 370 1.06 -17.63 -4.58
N ASN A 371 0.21 -16.91 -3.87
CA ASN A 371 -1.10 -16.49 -4.37
C ASN A 371 -0.97 -15.55 -5.58
N TRP A 372 -2.03 -15.45 -6.39
CA TRP A 372 -2.07 -14.61 -7.61
C TRP A 372 -1.05 -14.96 -8.71
N SER A 373 -0.46 -16.15 -8.65
CA SER A 373 0.43 -16.64 -9.71
C SER A 373 -0.37 -17.11 -10.93
N ASP A 374 0.24 -17.05 -12.12
CA ASP A 374 -0.37 -17.51 -13.37
C ASP A 374 -0.84 -18.99 -13.25
N PRO A 375 -2.12 -19.31 -13.45
CA PRO A 375 -2.62 -20.68 -13.35
C PRO A 375 -1.96 -21.65 -14.36
N GLY A 376 -1.33 -21.11 -15.42
CA GLY A 376 -0.53 -21.89 -16.37
C GLY A 376 0.66 -22.63 -15.74
N PHE A 377 1.09 -22.28 -14.52
CA PHE A 377 2.13 -23.02 -13.80
C PHE A 377 1.70 -24.40 -13.29
N ALA A 378 0.39 -24.60 -13.04
CA ALA A 378 -0.11 -25.88 -12.52
C ALA A 378 0.26 -27.06 -13.42
N GLY A 379 0.24 -26.86 -14.75
CA GLY A 379 0.57 -27.91 -15.73
C GLY A 379 2.06 -28.24 -15.87
N ASP A 380 2.97 -27.46 -15.27
CA ASP A 380 4.41 -27.68 -15.41
C ASP A 380 4.93 -28.75 -14.44
N HIS A 381 4.27 -28.95 -13.28
CA HIS A 381 4.66 -29.89 -12.22
C HIS A 381 6.13 -29.75 -11.78
N ARG A 382 6.59 -28.51 -11.53
CA ARG A 382 8.00 -28.20 -11.20
C ARG A 382 8.22 -27.59 -9.82
N MET A 383 7.15 -27.06 -9.22
CA MET A 383 7.12 -26.32 -7.96
C MET A 383 5.72 -26.43 -7.36
N ALA A 384 5.63 -26.51 -6.03
CA ALA A 384 4.33 -26.49 -5.35
C ALA A 384 3.64 -25.14 -5.60
N TYR A 385 2.31 -25.10 -5.59
CA TYR A 385 1.58 -23.85 -5.86
C TYR A 385 0.34 -23.72 -4.99
N THR A 386 -0.24 -22.51 -4.95
CA THR A 386 -1.48 -22.21 -4.23
C THR A 386 -2.51 -21.62 -5.17
N VAL A 387 -3.80 -21.75 -4.83
CA VAL A 387 -4.92 -21.25 -5.64
C VAL A 387 -5.85 -20.40 -4.79
N PRO A 388 -6.25 -19.19 -5.23
CA PRO A 388 -7.25 -18.41 -4.51
C PRO A 388 -8.68 -18.90 -4.80
N ILE A 389 -9.51 -18.87 -3.76
CA ILE A 389 -10.97 -18.91 -3.83
C ILE A 389 -11.45 -17.47 -3.64
N LEU A 390 -11.85 -16.80 -4.71
CA LEU A 390 -12.33 -15.42 -4.67
C LEU A 390 -13.87 -15.42 -4.65
N ILE A 391 -14.46 -15.01 -3.53
CA ILE A 391 -15.90 -15.06 -3.30
C ILE A 391 -16.51 -13.71 -3.69
N HIS A 392 -17.11 -13.66 -4.87
CA HIS A 392 -17.80 -12.49 -5.39
C HIS A 392 -19.24 -12.84 -5.75
N GLY A 393 -20.14 -11.86 -5.57
CA GLY A 393 -21.55 -12.03 -5.91
C GLY A 393 -22.42 -10.91 -5.35
N ASP A 394 -23.71 -10.99 -5.68
CA ASP A 394 -24.74 -10.10 -5.12
C ASP A 394 -25.28 -10.69 -3.82
N PHE A 395 -24.51 -10.54 -2.74
CA PHE A 395 -24.88 -10.87 -1.37
C PHE A 395 -24.80 -9.64 -0.47
N ASN A 396 -25.47 -9.67 0.68
CA ASN A 396 -25.41 -8.57 1.63
C ASN A 396 -23.98 -8.35 2.15
N THR A 397 -23.63 -7.11 2.51
CA THR A 397 -22.31 -6.77 3.03
C THR A 397 -22.36 -5.77 4.20
N VAL A 398 -21.42 -5.91 5.13
CA VAL A 398 -21.31 -5.09 6.33
C VAL A 398 -20.12 -4.15 6.23
N SER A 399 -20.31 -2.87 6.60
CA SER A 399 -19.22 -1.89 6.70
C SER A 399 -18.54 -2.03 8.04
N THR A 400 -17.22 -1.89 8.07
CA THR A 400 -16.47 -1.68 9.32
C THR A 400 -15.90 -0.26 9.42
N GLY A 401 -16.23 0.61 8.47
CA GLY A 401 -15.59 1.93 8.33
C GLY A 401 -14.14 1.86 7.83
N TYR A 402 -13.56 0.67 7.70
CA TYR A 402 -12.26 0.41 7.09
C TYR A 402 -12.41 -0.55 5.89
N ASP A 403 -13.31 -0.19 4.97
CA ASP A 403 -13.66 -1.00 3.81
C ASP A 403 -12.63 -0.78 2.67
N TYR A 404 -11.33 -1.03 2.93
CA TYR A 404 -10.24 -0.70 2.00
C TYR A 404 -10.32 -1.48 0.68
N TRP A 405 -10.50 -2.80 0.76
CA TRP A 405 -10.74 -3.68 -0.40
C TRP A 405 -12.22 -3.88 -0.72
N GLY A 406 -13.10 -3.23 0.04
CA GLY A 406 -14.54 -3.43 -0.01
C GLY A 406 -15.09 -3.81 1.37
N ARG A 407 -16.41 -3.96 1.39
CA ARG A 407 -17.19 -4.26 2.60
C ARG A 407 -17.11 -5.75 2.93
N MET A 408 -17.31 -6.11 4.19
CA MET A 408 -17.31 -7.50 4.64
C MET A 408 -18.49 -8.29 4.06
N PRO A 409 -18.28 -9.47 3.43
CA PRO A 409 -19.36 -10.38 3.05
C PRO A 409 -20.20 -10.78 4.26
N ASP A 410 -21.53 -10.76 4.14
CA ASP A 410 -22.47 -11.25 5.17
C ASP A 410 -22.61 -12.79 5.06
N PRO A 411 -22.01 -13.58 5.97
CA PRO A 411 -21.95 -15.03 5.84
C PRO A 411 -23.27 -15.72 6.20
N PHE A 412 -24.26 -14.96 6.70
CA PHE A 412 -25.60 -15.47 6.99
C PHE A 412 -26.55 -15.32 5.80
N ASP A 413 -26.15 -14.59 4.75
CA ASP A 413 -26.91 -14.50 3.51
C ASP A 413 -26.79 -15.80 2.70
N ALA A 414 -27.92 -16.42 2.36
CA ALA A 414 -27.94 -17.61 1.52
C ALA A 414 -27.30 -17.39 0.14
N ARG A 415 -27.25 -16.14 -0.34
CA ARG A 415 -26.56 -15.77 -1.58
C ARG A 415 -25.03 -15.81 -1.44
N PHE A 416 -24.49 -15.52 -0.25
CA PHE A 416 -23.07 -15.70 0.04
C PHE A 416 -22.69 -17.19 -0.05
N ILE A 417 -23.49 -18.08 0.54
CA ILE A 417 -23.24 -19.53 0.48
C ILE A 417 -23.17 -20.02 -0.98
N LYS A 418 -24.12 -19.61 -1.83
CA LYS A 418 -24.10 -19.92 -3.27
C LYS A 418 -22.89 -19.35 -3.99
N ALA A 419 -22.46 -18.13 -3.64
CA ALA A 419 -21.26 -17.52 -4.19
C ALA A 419 -20.00 -18.30 -3.78
N THR A 420 -19.93 -18.79 -2.54
CA THR A 420 -18.86 -19.67 -2.06
C THR A 420 -18.84 -20.99 -2.85
N GLU A 421 -19.99 -21.63 -3.07
CA GLU A 421 -20.09 -22.85 -3.89
C GLU A 421 -19.55 -22.62 -5.31
N ALA A 422 -19.92 -21.52 -5.94
CA ALA A 422 -19.45 -21.16 -7.28
C ALA A 422 -17.94 -20.87 -7.30
N ALA A 423 -17.44 -20.13 -6.31
CA ALA A 423 -16.01 -19.80 -6.18
C ALA A 423 -15.16 -21.05 -5.96
N VAL A 424 -15.59 -21.96 -5.07
CA VAL A 424 -14.90 -23.24 -4.83
C VAL A 424 -14.94 -24.12 -6.08
N ALA A 425 -16.08 -24.22 -6.77
CA ALA A 425 -16.19 -25.00 -8.00
C ALA A 425 -15.27 -24.46 -9.12
N ALA A 426 -15.08 -23.14 -9.17
CA ALA A 426 -14.14 -22.51 -10.11
C ALA A 426 -12.68 -22.74 -9.72
N ALA A 427 -12.33 -22.55 -8.44
CA ALA A 427 -10.96 -22.68 -7.94
C ALA A 427 -10.45 -24.12 -8.00
N THR A 428 -11.29 -25.10 -7.69
CA THR A 428 -10.91 -26.53 -7.68
C THR A 428 -10.88 -27.15 -9.08
N LYS A 429 -11.37 -26.43 -10.09
CA LYS A 429 -11.48 -26.92 -11.46
C LYS A 429 -10.10 -27.27 -12.02
N SER A 430 -9.94 -28.53 -12.43
CA SER A 430 -8.73 -29.08 -13.04
C SER A 430 -7.50 -29.22 -12.15
N VAL A 431 -7.58 -28.91 -10.85
CA VAL A 431 -6.43 -28.97 -9.92
C VAL A 431 -6.66 -29.86 -8.69
N ARG A 432 -7.92 -30.26 -8.42
CA ARG A 432 -8.27 -31.05 -7.21
C ARG A 432 -7.55 -32.40 -7.05
N ASP A 433 -7.00 -32.94 -8.13
CA ASP A 433 -6.32 -34.24 -8.17
C ASP A 433 -4.79 -34.08 -8.37
N ASP A 434 -4.26 -32.85 -8.32
CA ASP A 434 -2.85 -32.55 -8.56
C ASP A 434 -2.06 -32.49 -7.23
N PRO A 435 -1.14 -33.44 -6.97
CA PRO A 435 -0.39 -33.47 -5.71
C PRO A 435 0.64 -32.33 -5.56
N TRP A 436 0.85 -31.50 -6.58
CA TRP A 436 1.67 -30.29 -6.49
C TRP A 436 0.92 -29.10 -5.90
N LEU A 437 -0.42 -29.16 -5.84
CA LEU A 437 -1.20 -28.12 -5.18
C LEU A 437 -0.97 -28.22 -3.67
N LEU A 438 -0.46 -27.13 -3.08
CA LEU A 438 -0.30 -27.01 -1.64
C LEU A 438 -1.67 -26.84 -0.96
N GLY A 439 -2.52 -25.98 -1.52
CA GLY A 439 -3.86 -25.72 -1.01
C GLY A 439 -4.46 -24.40 -1.49
N TYR A 440 -5.57 -24.03 -0.87
CA TYR A 440 -6.38 -22.89 -1.28
C TYR A 440 -6.45 -21.79 -0.22
N PHE A 441 -6.29 -20.53 -0.63
CA PHE A 441 -6.59 -19.36 0.19
C PHE A 441 -8.00 -18.87 -0.11
N ALA A 442 -8.78 -18.47 0.90
CA ALA A 442 -10.11 -17.90 0.70
C ALA A 442 -10.09 -16.37 0.86
N ASP A 443 -10.44 -15.66 -0.21
CA ASP A 443 -10.36 -14.20 -0.30
C ASP A 443 -8.96 -13.65 0.10
N ASN A 444 -8.90 -12.35 0.40
CA ASN A 444 -7.68 -11.67 0.82
C ASN A 444 -8.04 -10.41 1.63
N GLU A 445 -7.41 -10.21 2.79
CA GLU A 445 -7.45 -8.95 3.55
C GLU A 445 -8.85 -8.36 3.77
N LEU A 446 -9.83 -9.22 4.04
CA LEU A 446 -11.17 -8.80 4.42
C LEU A 446 -11.13 -7.89 5.67
N ALA A 447 -11.98 -6.87 5.70
CA ALA A 447 -12.03 -5.83 6.73
C ALA A 447 -12.64 -6.32 8.07
N TRP A 448 -12.02 -7.31 8.73
CA TRP A 448 -12.52 -7.92 9.98
C TRP A 448 -12.63 -6.95 11.17
N ALA A 449 -12.01 -5.78 11.09
CA ALA A 449 -12.05 -4.70 12.07
C ALA A 449 -11.98 -3.33 11.38
N GLY A 450 -12.37 -2.29 12.11
CA GLY A 450 -12.25 -0.89 11.72
C GLY A 450 -10.93 -0.26 12.18
N GLN A 451 -10.81 1.07 12.03
CA GLN A 451 -9.65 1.83 12.50
C GLN A 451 -9.78 2.28 13.96
N GLY A 452 -8.63 2.54 14.60
CA GLY A 452 -8.56 3.16 15.93
C GLY A 452 -8.92 2.23 17.10
N PRO A 453 -8.97 2.76 18.33
CA PRO A 453 -9.13 1.96 19.55
C PRO A 453 -10.42 1.12 19.60
N GLN A 454 -11.50 1.59 18.96
CA GLN A 454 -12.78 0.88 18.89
C GLN A 454 -12.92 0.01 17.63
N GLY A 455 -11.90 -0.03 16.78
CA GLY A 455 -11.93 -0.75 15.50
C GLY A 455 -12.29 -2.22 15.63
N ARG A 456 -11.90 -2.89 16.73
CA ARG A 456 -12.26 -4.28 17.03
C ARG A 456 -13.77 -4.54 16.95
N TRP A 457 -14.60 -3.58 17.35
CA TRP A 457 -16.05 -3.74 17.46
C TRP A 457 -16.79 -3.35 16.18
N ALA A 458 -16.09 -2.81 15.19
CA ALA A 458 -16.70 -2.17 14.04
C ALA A 458 -17.59 -3.12 13.21
N LEU A 459 -17.26 -4.41 13.13
CA LEU A 459 -18.10 -5.38 12.42
C LEU A 459 -19.41 -5.68 13.17
N ALA A 460 -19.38 -5.72 14.50
CA ALA A 460 -20.58 -5.87 15.32
C ALA A 460 -21.47 -4.63 15.26
N VAL A 461 -20.89 -3.45 15.42
CA VAL A 461 -21.56 -2.15 15.31
C VAL A 461 -22.13 -1.95 13.90
N GLY A 462 -21.33 -2.25 12.87
CA GLY A 462 -21.71 -2.17 11.46
C GLY A 462 -22.86 -3.10 11.11
N SER A 463 -22.89 -4.30 11.69
CA SER A 463 -24.00 -5.25 11.53
C SER A 463 -25.29 -4.71 12.17
N LEU A 464 -25.22 -4.19 13.40
CA LEU A 464 -26.37 -3.59 14.07
C LEU A 464 -26.87 -2.30 13.40
N ALA A 465 -26.01 -1.56 12.70
CA ALA A 465 -26.41 -0.36 11.98
C ALA A 465 -27.22 -0.65 10.70
N GLN A 466 -27.19 -1.87 10.17
CA GLN A 466 -27.96 -2.28 8.98
C GLN A 466 -29.48 -2.20 9.19
N GLY A 467 -30.26 -2.30 8.11
CA GLY A 467 -31.71 -2.45 8.18
C GLY A 467 -32.15 -3.86 8.60
N PRO A 468 -33.44 -4.04 8.95
CA PRO A 468 -33.98 -5.33 9.38
C PRO A 468 -33.88 -6.43 8.31
N GLU A 469 -33.67 -6.08 7.04
CA GLU A 469 -33.43 -7.01 5.94
C GLU A 469 -32.06 -7.70 5.99
N SER A 470 -31.09 -7.19 6.76
CA SER A 470 -29.73 -7.75 6.82
C SER A 470 -29.68 -9.08 7.58
N PRO A 471 -29.20 -10.16 6.94
CA PRO A 471 -29.00 -11.45 7.61
C PRO A 471 -28.07 -11.39 8.83
N ALA A 472 -26.93 -10.69 8.74
CA ALA A 472 -26.02 -10.47 9.87
C ALA A 472 -26.70 -9.76 11.04
N LYS A 473 -27.52 -8.74 10.76
CA LYS A 473 -28.28 -8.05 11.80
C LYS A 473 -29.28 -8.98 12.48
N GLN A 474 -30.01 -9.77 11.70
CA GLN A 474 -30.98 -10.73 12.24
C GLN A 474 -30.29 -11.83 13.06
N ALA A 475 -29.12 -12.31 12.62
CA ALA A 475 -28.31 -13.26 13.38
C ALA A 475 -27.87 -12.66 14.72
N PHE A 476 -27.45 -11.40 14.75
CA PHE A 476 -27.08 -10.74 16.00
C PHE A 476 -28.29 -10.54 16.92
N ILE A 477 -29.42 -10.07 16.41
CA ILE A 477 -30.65 -9.90 17.20
C ILE A 477 -31.13 -11.25 17.75
N ALA A 478 -31.02 -12.34 16.99
CA ALA A 478 -31.36 -13.67 17.46
C ALA A 478 -30.45 -14.11 18.63
N TYR A 479 -29.15 -13.83 18.54
CA TYR A 479 -28.23 -14.04 19.67
C TYR A 479 -28.64 -13.20 20.89
N LEU A 480 -28.89 -11.90 20.73
CA LEU A 480 -29.27 -11.00 21.83
C LEU A 480 -30.58 -11.42 22.50
N LYS A 481 -31.60 -11.81 21.72
CA LYS A 481 -32.86 -12.37 22.24
C LYS A 481 -32.64 -13.63 23.05
N LYS A 482 -31.76 -14.54 22.58
CA LYS A 482 -31.44 -15.77 23.29
C LYS A 482 -30.70 -15.49 24.61
N THR A 483 -29.80 -14.52 24.62
CA THR A 483 -28.96 -14.19 25.79
C THR A 483 -29.72 -13.39 26.85
N HIS A 484 -30.52 -12.39 26.45
CA HIS A 484 -31.16 -11.44 27.37
C HIS A 484 -32.65 -11.67 27.58
N GLY A 485 -33.30 -12.47 26.73
CA GLY A 485 -34.75 -12.69 26.76
C GLY A 485 -35.52 -11.50 26.21
N ASP A 486 -36.17 -10.74 27.09
CA ASP A 486 -36.92 -9.54 26.70
C ASP A 486 -36.01 -8.33 26.42
N VAL A 487 -36.55 -7.36 25.68
CA VAL A 487 -35.81 -6.14 25.28
C VAL A 487 -35.48 -5.24 26.47
N ALA A 488 -36.27 -5.28 27.56
CA ALA A 488 -36.03 -4.43 28.72
C ALA A 488 -34.77 -4.87 29.49
N ASN A 489 -34.52 -6.18 29.55
CA ASN A 489 -33.29 -6.73 30.12
C ASN A 489 -32.07 -6.38 29.26
N PHE A 490 -32.18 -6.52 27.94
CA PHE A 490 -31.14 -6.07 27.00
C PHE A 490 -30.84 -4.57 27.15
N ALA A 491 -31.87 -3.73 27.11
CA ALA A 491 -31.76 -2.29 27.24
C ALA A 491 -31.04 -1.87 28.53
N ARG A 492 -31.38 -2.53 29.65
CA ARG A 492 -30.71 -2.34 30.94
C ARG A 492 -29.25 -2.81 30.93
N ALA A 493 -28.98 -3.98 30.35
CA ALA A 493 -27.64 -4.55 30.28
C ALA A 493 -26.68 -3.68 29.45
N TRP A 494 -27.19 -3.07 28.38
CA TRP A 494 -26.42 -2.25 27.44
C TRP A 494 -26.48 -0.75 27.74
N GLY A 495 -27.37 -0.30 28.64
CA GLY A 495 -27.54 1.13 28.92
C GLY A 495 -28.12 1.90 27.73
N VAL A 496 -28.99 1.26 26.93
CA VAL A 496 -29.60 1.86 25.73
C VAL A 496 -31.10 2.06 25.92
N GLU A 497 -31.64 3.05 25.22
CA GLU A 497 -33.08 3.28 25.15
C GLU A 497 -33.70 2.42 24.03
N ALA A 498 -34.22 1.25 24.39
CA ALA A 498 -34.96 0.38 23.48
C ALA A 498 -36.18 -0.23 24.19
N SER A 499 -37.37 0.04 23.64
CA SER A 499 -38.66 -0.44 24.16
C SER A 499 -39.23 -1.64 23.38
N SER A 500 -38.65 -1.95 22.22
CA SER A 500 -39.02 -3.11 21.39
C SER A 500 -37.82 -3.63 20.62
N TRP A 501 -37.83 -4.92 20.28
CA TRP A 501 -36.82 -5.49 19.39
C TRP A 501 -36.84 -4.86 17.99
N ASP A 502 -37.97 -4.31 17.56
CA ASP A 502 -38.09 -3.59 16.30
C ASP A 502 -37.28 -2.29 16.29
N GLN A 503 -37.16 -1.59 17.43
CA GLN A 503 -36.27 -0.43 17.56
C GLN A 503 -34.79 -0.82 17.43
N VAL A 504 -34.40 -1.96 17.99
CA VAL A 504 -33.04 -2.51 17.80
C VAL A 504 -32.84 -2.97 16.35
N ALA A 505 -33.89 -3.53 15.73
CA ALA A 505 -33.88 -3.99 14.34
C ALA A 505 -33.88 -2.85 13.31
N ALA A 506 -34.30 -1.64 13.69
CA ALA A 506 -34.41 -0.50 12.80
C ALA A 506 -33.06 -0.09 12.20
N LYS A 507 -33.07 0.33 10.92
CA LYS A 507 -31.88 0.82 10.23
C LYS A 507 -31.26 2.00 10.98
N GLY A 508 -29.94 1.96 11.14
CA GLY A 508 -29.19 3.03 11.81
C GLY A 508 -29.21 2.97 13.34
N PHE A 509 -29.62 1.85 13.94
CA PHE A 509 -29.48 1.62 15.39
C PHE A 509 -28.05 1.95 15.85
N LYS A 510 -27.95 2.82 16.85
CA LYS A 510 -26.68 3.34 17.37
C LYS A 510 -26.23 2.47 18.53
N ALA A 511 -25.54 1.39 18.20
CA ALA A 511 -24.97 0.51 19.21
C ALA A 511 -23.83 1.24 19.96
N PRO A 512 -23.79 1.20 21.30
CA PRO A 512 -22.77 1.88 22.08
C PRO A 512 -21.42 1.18 21.99
N ASP A 513 -20.33 1.94 22.22
CA ASP A 513 -19.02 1.34 22.46
C ASP A 513 -18.99 0.63 23.82
N PRO A 514 -18.19 -0.43 23.98
CA PRO A 514 -18.04 -1.08 25.28
C PRO A 514 -17.50 -0.13 26.35
N ASN A 515 -18.07 -0.22 27.54
CA ASN A 515 -17.72 0.64 28.67
C ASN A 515 -17.90 -0.10 30.01
N GLU A 516 -17.24 0.40 31.06
CA GLU A 516 -17.25 -0.21 32.40
C GLU A 516 -18.65 -0.37 33.02
N PRO A 517 -19.57 0.62 32.95
CA PRO A 517 -20.92 0.47 33.49
C PRO A 517 -21.76 -0.61 32.82
N HIS A 518 -21.49 -0.91 31.55
CA HIS A 518 -22.25 -1.87 30.73
C HIS A 518 -21.34 -2.93 30.11
N PRO A 519 -20.73 -3.82 30.94
CA PRO A 519 -19.74 -4.78 30.46
C PRO A 519 -20.34 -5.85 29.53
N ALA A 520 -21.66 -6.04 29.56
CA ALA A 520 -22.37 -6.96 28.66
C ALA A 520 -22.16 -6.61 27.18
N ILE A 521 -21.94 -5.34 26.83
CA ILE A 521 -21.71 -4.89 25.44
C ILE A 521 -20.48 -5.61 24.86
N ALA A 522 -19.35 -5.60 25.58
CA ALA A 522 -18.13 -6.27 25.13
C ALA A 522 -18.34 -7.78 24.97
N VAL A 523 -19.00 -8.42 25.94
CA VAL A 523 -19.26 -9.87 25.93
C VAL A 523 -20.10 -10.25 24.72
N ASP A 524 -21.15 -9.49 24.44
CA ASP A 524 -22.05 -9.75 23.32
C ASP A 524 -21.39 -9.45 21.96
N TYR A 525 -20.58 -8.39 21.85
CA TYR A 525 -19.77 -8.15 20.66
C TYR A 525 -18.79 -9.29 20.40
N ILE A 526 -18.05 -9.76 21.41
CA ILE A 526 -17.13 -10.91 21.27
C ILE A 526 -17.89 -12.14 20.78
N ALA A 527 -19.03 -12.46 21.38
CA ALA A 527 -19.82 -13.61 20.99
C ALA A 527 -20.33 -13.52 19.54
N PHE A 528 -20.79 -12.34 19.12
CA PHE A 528 -21.23 -12.12 17.74
C PHE A 528 -20.07 -12.17 16.74
N LEU A 529 -18.91 -11.57 17.05
CA LEU A 529 -17.73 -11.63 16.19
C LEU A 529 -17.26 -13.08 15.98
N LYS A 530 -17.28 -13.91 17.04
CA LYS A 530 -17.04 -15.35 16.94
C LYS A 530 -18.06 -16.05 16.05
N LEU A 531 -19.35 -15.73 16.20
CA LEU A 531 -20.42 -16.30 15.38
C LEU A 531 -20.25 -15.93 13.89
N TYR A 532 -19.95 -14.66 13.61
CA TYR A 532 -19.74 -14.15 12.26
C TYR A 532 -18.54 -14.81 11.58
N ALA A 533 -17.36 -14.72 12.21
CA ALA A 533 -16.14 -15.29 11.66
C ALA A 533 -16.26 -16.82 11.55
N GLY A 534 -16.85 -17.47 12.54
CA GLY A 534 -17.12 -18.91 12.52
C GLY A 534 -18.00 -19.32 11.35
N GLN A 535 -19.09 -18.59 11.08
CA GLN A 535 -19.98 -18.89 9.95
C GLN A 535 -19.27 -18.73 8.60
N TYR A 536 -18.46 -17.69 8.42
CA TYR A 536 -17.66 -17.48 7.21
C TYR A 536 -16.69 -18.65 6.97
N PHE A 537 -15.79 -18.90 7.93
CA PHE A 537 -14.74 -19.90 7.75
C PHE A 537 -15.29 -21.32 7.64
N ARG A 538 -16.36 -21.63 8.40
CA ARG A 538 -17.07 -22.90 8.29
C ARG A 538 -17.64 -23.12 6.89
N THR A 539 -18.34 -22.12 6.36
CA THR A 539 -18.98 -22.20 5.03
C THR A 539 -17.94 -22.50 3.96
N VAL A 540 -16.81 -21.78 3.97
CA VAL A 540 -15.72 -22.02 3.01
C VAL A 540 -15.10 -23.41 3.22
N ALA A 541 -14.75 -23.78 4.45
CA ALA A 541 -14.11 -25.06 4.75
C ALA A 541 -14.97 -26.27 4.37
N GLU A 542 -16.24 -26.29 4.77
CA GLU A 542 -17.16 -27.39 4.46
C GLU A 542 -17.41 -27.51 2.96
N THR A 543 -17.58 -26.37 2.27
CA THR A 543 -17.77 -26.35 0.80
C THR A 543 -16.52 -26.84 0.07
N LEU A 544 -15.34 -26.37 0.49
CA LEU A 544 -14.06 -26.80 -0.08
C LEU A 544 -13.84 -28.29 0.14
N LYS A 545 -13.93 -28.80 1.37
CA LYS A 545 -13.67 -30.21 1.67
C LYS A 545 -14.66 -31.17 1.00
N LYS A 546 -15.86 -30.70 0.65
CA LYS A 546 -16.80 -31.46 -0.19
C LYS A 546 -16.36 -31.54 -1.66
N ALA A 547 -15.77 -30.48 -2.19
CA ALA A 547 -15.31 -30.41 -3.58
C ALA A 547 -13.91 -31.03 -3.78
N ASP A 548 -13.05 -30.88 -2.78
CA ASP A 548 -11.65 -31.33 -2.74
C ASP A 548 -11.28 -31.74 -1.30
N PRO A 549 -11.36 -33.04 -0.98
CA PRO A 549 -11.07 -33.55 0.36
C PRO A 549 -9.57 -33.65 0.67
N HIS A 550 -8.70 -33.49 -0.34
CA HIS A 550 -7.29 -33.81 -0.25
C HIS A 550 -6.43 -32.60 0.15
N HIS A 551 -6.71 -31.44 -0.42
CA HIS A 551 -5.87 -30.26 -0.30
C HIS A 551 -6.14 -29.42 0.94
N LEU A 552 -5.12 -28.67 1.37
CA LEU A 552 -5.19 -27.80 2.53
C LEU A 552 -6.14 -26.61 2.30
N PHE A 553 -6.98 -26.32 3.29
CA PHE A 553 -7.56 -25.00 3.44
C PHE A 553 -6.56 -24.10 4.18
N LEU A 554 -5.95 -23.16 3.45
CA LEU A 554 -4.88 -22.31 3.94
C LEU A 554 -5.37 -21.01 4.59
N GLY A 555 -6.66 -20.89 4.90
CA GLY A 555 -7.24 -19.73 5.60
C GLY A 555 -7.46 -18.51 4.71
N GLY A 556 -7.59 -17.33 5.34
CA GLY A 556 -8.12 -16.11 4.70
C GLY A 556 -7.17 -14.92 4.55
N ARG A 557 -5.85 -15.12 4.64
CA ARG A 557 -4.80 -14.09 4.43
C ARG A 557 -5.08 -12.80 5.23
N LEU A 558 -5.06 -12.95 6.54
CA LEU A 558 -5.56 -11.94 7.47
C LEU A 558 -4.56 -10.78 7.66
N ALA A 559 -4.82 -9.60 7.09
CA ALA A 559 -4.10 -8.36 7.42
C ALA A 559 -4.77 -7.60 8.57
N VAL A 560 -6.09 -7.40 8.46
CA VAL A 560 -6.94 -6.85 9.51
C VAL A 560 -7.59 -8.02 10.23
N ARG A 561 -7.43 -8.11 11.55
CA ARG A 561 -7.92 -9.27 12.32
C ARG A 561 -8.18 -8.94 13.78
N THR A 562 -8.93 -9.83 14.41
CA THR A 562 -9.26 -9.83 15.82
C THR A 562 -8.97 -11.22 16.40
N PRO A 563 -8.84 -11.37 17.73
CA PRO A 563 -8.71 -12.70 18.35
C PRO A 563 -9.84 -13.65 17.94
N GLU A 564 -11.06 -13.15 17.76
CA GLU A 564 -12.22 -13.93 17.33
C GLU A 564 -12.08 -14.45 15.90
N THR A 565 -11.56 -13.62 14.99
CA THR A 565 -11.28 -14.02 13.60
C THR A 565 -10.14 -15.04 13.55
N GLU A 566 -9.10 -14.86 14.35
CA GLU A 566 -7.97 -15.80 14.44
C GLU A 566 -8.41 -17.16 14.98
N GLU A 567 -9.22 -17.18 16.05
CA GLU A 567 -9.80 -18.40 16.63
C GLU A 567 -10.70 -19.13 15.63
N ALA A 568 -11.55 -18.40 14.89
CA ALA A 568 -12.40 -19.00 13.86
C ALA A 568 -11.58 -19.59 12.70
N SER A 569 -10.57 -18.86 12.22
CA SER A 569 -9.63 -19.36 11.20
C SER A 569 -8.92 -20.62 11.69
N ALA A 570 -8.38 -20.61 12.91
CA ALA A 570 -7.73 -21.77 13.52
C ALA A 570 -8.71 -22.93 13.80
N THR A 571 -10.02 -22.70 13.86
CA THR A 571 -10.97 -23.80 14.02
C THR A 571 -11.17 -24.56 12.72
N TYR A 572 -11.32 -23.85 11.60
CA TYR A 572 -11.77 -24.44 10.34
C TYR A 572 -10.69 -24.59 9.27
N ALA A 573 -9.63 -23.79 9.31
CA ALA A 573 -8.50 -23.91 8.37
C ALA A 573 -7.49 -24.97 8.85
N ASP A 574 -6.83 -25.59 7.88
CA ASP A 574 -5.70 -26.48 8.15
C ASP A 574 -4.46 -25.67 8.55
N VAL A 575 -4.32 -24.46 7.99
CA VAL A 575 -3.29 -23.47 8.32
C VAL A 575 -3.93 -22.08 8.38
N THR A 576 -3.64 -21.29 9.42
CA THR A 576 -4.07 -19.89 9.46
C THR A 576 -3.08 -19.02 8.69
N SER A 577 -3.55 -18.30 7.67
CA SER A 577 -2.72 -17.36 6.88
C SER A 577 -2.84 -15.92 7.38
N ILE A 578 -1.70 -15.25 7.48
CA ILE A 578 -1.58 -13.87 7.96
C ILE A 578 -0.71 -13.06 6.99
N ASN A 579 -1.21 -11.90 6.59
CA ASN A 579 -0.42 -10.88 5.92
C ASN A 579 0.14 -9.94 6.99
N THR A 580 1.45 -9.71 6.98
CA THR A 580 2.07 -8.77 7.93
C THR A 580 3.30 -8.10 7.33
N TYR A 581 3.27 -6.77 7.31
CA TYR A 581 4.35 -5.92 6.83
C TYR A 581 5.07 -5.31 8.03
N THR A 582 5.79 -6.16 8.76
CA THR A 582 6.48 -5.81 9.99
C THR A 582 7.95 -6.21 9.91
N ASP A 583 8.79 -5.65 10.80
CA ASP A 583 10.22 -5.96 10.83
C ASP A 583 10.52 -7.43 11.13
N LEU A 584 9.71 -8.02 12.01
CA LEU A 584 9.74 -9.43 12.40
C LEU A 584 8.31 -9.98 12.35
N PRO A 585 8.12 -11.28 12.07
CA PRO A 585 6.79 -11.88 11.97
C PRO A 585 6.00 -11.80 13.28
N GLU A 586 6.65 -11.95 14.43
CA GLU A 586 6.02 -11.86 15.77
C GLU A 586 5.53 -10.45 16.14
N HIS A 587 6.00 -9.41 15.45
CA HIS A 587 5.42 -8.07 15.59
C HIS A 587 4.06 -7.98 14.89
N GLY A 588 3.78 -8.89 13.95
CA GLY A 588 2.50 -9.01 13.30
C GLY A 588 1.47 -9.67 14.18
N PHE A 589 1.78 -10.82 14.78
CA PHE A 589 0.78 -11.64 15.48
C PHE A 589 1.32 -12.28 16.77
N ASP A 590 0.42 -12.67 17.67
CA ASP A 590 0.79 -13.30 18.94
C ASP A 590 1.13 -14.78 18.75
N VAL A 591 2.44 -15.07 18.63
CA VAL A 591 2.97 -16.44 18.54
C VAL A 591 2.55 -17.29 19.74
N ALA A 592 2.47 -16.72 20.95
CA ALA A 592 2.09 -17.47 22.15
C ALA A 592 0.60 -17.83 22.14
N ALA A 593 -0.26 -16.96 21.60
CA ALA A 593 -1.66 -17.28 21.37
C ALA A 593 -1.82 -18.46 20.40
N PHE A 594 -1.10 -18.46 19.28
CA PHE A 594 -1.16 -19.56 18.32
C PHE A 594 -0.54 -20.88 18.83
N ARG A 595 0.47 -20.81 19.71
CA ARG A 595 0.94 -22.01 20.44
C ARG A 595 -0.18 -22.61 21.30
N LYS A 596 -1.02 -21.78 21.92
CA LYS A 596 -2.17 -22.24 22.73
C LYS A 596 -3.30 -22.78 21.87
N LEU A 597 -3.54 -22.20 20.70
CA LEU A 597 -4.49 -22.73 19.70
C LEU A 597 -4.03 -24.05 19.08
N ASP A 598 -2.75 -24.38 19.23
CA ASP A 598 -2.09 -25.54 18.65
C ASP A 598 -2.35 -25.70 17.14
N LYS A 599 -2.13 -24.61 16.39
CA LYS A 599 -2.36 -24.56 14.94
C LYS A 599 -1.16 -23.93 14.21
N PRO A 600 -0.74 -24.46 13.05
CA PRO A 600 0.26 -23.81 12.22
C PRO A 600 -0.22 -22.50 11.62
N VAL A 601 0.72 -21.56 11.48
CA VAL A 601 0.52 -20.27 10.82
C VAL A 601 1.38 -20.19 9.56
N MET A 602 0.89 -19.53 8.52
CA MET A 602 1.70 -19.15 7.37
C MET A 602 1.68 -17.64 7.21
N ILE A 603 2.85 -17.02 7.06
CA ILE A 603 2.92 -15.63 6.66
C ILE A 603 2.77 -15.58 5.15
N THR A 604 1.71 -14.96 4.67
CA THR A 604 1.30 -15.05 3.27
C THR A 604 1.60 -13.81 2.47
N GLU A 605 1.91 -12.69 3.12
CA GLU A 605 2.53 -11.50 2.52
C GLU A 605 3.43 -10.82 3.53
N PHE A 606 4.63 -10.48 3.05
CA PHE A 606 5.55 -9.53 3.66
C PHE A 606 6.47 -9.01 2.55
N HIS A 607 7.04 -7.82 2.75
CA HIS A 607 8.10 -7.31 1.90
C HIS A 607 8.94 -6.26 2.61
N PHE A 608 10.04 -5.88 1.97
CA PHE A 608 10.84 -4.71 2.31
C PHE A 608 11.19 -3.99 1.01
N GLY A 609 10.67 -2.79 0.80
CA GLY A 609 11.03 -1.97 -0.35
C GLY A 609 12.02 -0.86 -0.01
N SER A 610 12.49 -0.17 -1.03
CA SER A 610 13.33 1.03 -0.92
C SER A 610 12.95 2.02 -2.03
N ALA A 611 13.53 3.23 -2.04
CA ALA A 611 13.18 4.28 -3.01
C ALA A 611 14.33 4.62 -3.99
N ASP A 612 15.32 3.74 -4.11
CA ASP A 612 16.58 3.98 -4.84
C ASP A 612 16.73 3.12 -6.12
N ARG A 613 15.65 2.52 -6.65
CA ARG A 613 15.67 1.64 -7.84
C ARG A 613 14.62 1.94 -8.93
N GLY A 614 14.01 3.12 -8.92
CA GLY A 614 13.19 3.61 -10.04
C GLY A 614 11.74 3.90 -9.68
N PRO A 615 10.95 2.91 -9.21
CA PRO A 615 9.64 3.18 -8.62
C PRO A 615 9.73 4.17 -7.46
N PHE A 616 8.65 4.90 -7.21
CA PHE A 616 8.66 6.03 -6.26
C PHE A 616 8.31 5.60 -4.85
N GLY A 617 7.44 4.60 -4.72
CA GLY A 617 7.09 3.99 -3.44
C GLY A 617 8.12 2.98 -2.98
N ASN A 618 8.17 2.75 -1.68
CA ASN A 618 8.99 1.75 -1.01
C ASN A 618 8.13 0.67 -0.31
N GLY A 619 6.84 0.58 -0.67
CA GLY A 619 5.90 -0.38 -0.15
C GLY A 619 5.42 -0.09 1.29
N VAL A 620 4.58 -0.99 1.83
CA VAL A 620 4.06 -0.93 3.20
C VAL A 620 5.16 -1.00 4.27
N ALA A 621 6.13 -1.90 4.12
CA ALA A 621 7.34 -1.96 4.94
C ALA A 621 8.57 -1.64 4.09
N ALA A 622 9.40 -0.74 4.59
CA ALA A 622 10.52 -0.16 3.84
C ALA A 622 11.82 -0.17 4.63
N VAL A 623 12.93 -0.21 3.91
CA VAL A 623 14.29 -0.03 4.39
C VAL A 623 14.93 1.18 3.71
N GLY A 624 16.08 1.62 4.23
CA GLY A 624 16.75 2.84 3.76
C GLY A 624 17.32 2.78 2.34
N SER A 625 17.66 1.58 1.85
CA SER A 625 18.21 1.38 0.50
C SER A 625 18.04 -0.06 0.01
N GLU A 626 18.28 -0.30 -1.27
CA GLU A 626 18.24 -1.63 -1.89
C GLU A 626 19.15 -2.63 -1.16
N GLU A 627 20.34 -2.19 -0.73
CA GLU A 627 21.33 -3.05 -0.07
C GLU A 627 20.83 -3.59 1.28
N GLU A 628 19.90 -2.90 1.94
CA GLU A 628 19.33 -3.31 3.23
C GLU A 628 18.19 -4.32 3.08
N ARG A 629 17.56 -4.43 1.89
CA ARG A 629 16.39 -5.31 1.67
C ARG A 629 16.73 -6.77 1.95
N GLY A 630 17.91 -7.21 1.50
CA GLY A 630 18.38 -8.59 1.72
C GLY A 630 18.56 -8.92 3.20
N LYS A 631 19.06 -7.97 4.00
CA LYS A 631 19.24 -8.16 5.45
C LYS A 631 17.89 -8.22 6.16
N ALA A 632 16.93 -7.39 5.74
CA ALA A 632 15.58 -7.41 6.27
C ALA A 632 14.83 -8.72 5.94
N TYR A 633 14.92 -9.18 4.69
CA TYR A 633 14.39 -10.49 4.29
C TYR A 633 14.97 -11.62 5.14
N ALA A 634 16.30 -11.69 5.26
CA ALA A 634 16.97 -12.74 6.03
C ALA A 634 16.55 -12.72 7.51
N ARG A 635 16.49 -11.53 8.13
CA ARG A 635 16.02 -11.36 9.51
C ARG A 635 14.60 -11.90 9.69
N PHE A 636 13.68 -11.52 8.81
CA PHE A 636 12.28 -11.93 8.89
C PHE A 636 12.10 -13.45 8.70
N VAL A 637 12.70 -14.01 7.65
CA VAL A 637 12.54 -15.44 7.31
C VAL A 637 13.21 -16.34 8.35
N ASN A 638 14.38 -15.96 8.87
CA ASN A 638 15.04 -16.72 9.93
C ASN A 638 14.22 -16.72 11.23
N ALA A 639 13.61 -15.59 11.60
CA ALA A 639 12.71 -15.50 12.75
C ALA A 639 11.46 -16.38 12.55
N ALA A 640 10.88 -16.34 11.34
CA ALA A 640 9.74 -17.19 10.99
C ALA A 640 10.07 -18.68 11.12
N ALA A 641 11.17 -19.12 10.50
CA ALA A 641 11.64 -20.50 10.55
C ALA A 641 11.94 -20.96 11.99
N ALA A 642 12.45 -20.09 12.85
CA ALA A 642 12.75 -20.40 14.25
C ALA A 642 11.51 -20.51 15.17
N SER A 643 10.38 -19.94 14.79
CA SER A 643 9.19 -19.81 15.67
C SER A 643 8.59 -21.13 16.18
N GLY A 644 8.70 -22.20 15.39
CA GLY A 644 8.07 -23.51 15.64
C GLY A 644 6.58 -23.59 15.31
N VAL A 645 5.93 -22.45 15.06
CA VAL A 645 4.49 -22.36 14.70
C VAL A 645 4.29 -21.95 13.25
N ILE A 646 5.20 -21.11 12.73
CA ILE A 646 5.14 -20.68 11.34
C ILE A 646 5.68 -21.79 10.45
N VAL A 647 4.93 -22.14 9.40
CA VAL A 647 5.26 -23.22 8.45
C VAL A 647 5.60 -22.71 7.04
N GLY A 648 5.58 -21.40 6.83
CA GLY A 648 5.95 -20.79 5.56
C GLY A 648 5.87 -19.27 5.57
N THR A 649 6.56 -18.67 4.60
CA THR A 649 6.58 -17.23 4.34
C THR A 649 6.50 -16.98 2.83
N HIS A 650 5.54 -16.18 2.37
CA HIS A 650 5.41 -15.80 0.97
C HIS A 650 5.72 -14.32 0.77
N TRP A 651 6.71 -14.04 -0.07
CA TRP A 651 7.13 -12.70 -0.44
C TRP A 651 6.09 -12.02 -1.35
N PHE A 652 5.73 -10.77 -1.07
CA PHE A 652 4.95 -9.94 -1.98
C PHE A 652 5.86 -8.87 -2.62
N GLN A 653 6.28 -8.99 -3.87
CA GLN A 653 5.84 -9.89 -4.93
C GLN A 653 6.97 -10.14 -5.94
N TYR A 654 6.69 -10.87 -7.03
CA TYR A 654 7.72 -11.20 -8.02
C TYR A 654 8.32 -9.97 -8.71
N VAL A 655 7.47 -9.06 -9.20
CA VAL A 655 7.86 -7.93 -10.06
C VAL A 655 7.63 -6.60 -9.34
N ASP A 656 8.53 -5.64 -9.54
CA ASP A 656 8.26 -4.25 -9.20
C ASP A 656 6.99 -3.72 -9.84
N GLN A 657 6.35 -2.77 -9.15
CA GLN A 657 5.14 -2.15 -9.67
C GLN A 657 5.49 -1.05 -10.69
N PRO A 658 4.56 -0.70 -11.60
CA PRO A 658 4.78 0.39 -12.55
C PRO A 658 5.05 1.71 -11.82
N VAL A 659 6.01 2.49 -12.32
CA VAL A 659 6.37 3.82 -11.78
C VAL A 659 5.14 4.72 -11.59
N THR A 660 4.17 4.62 -12.50
CA THR A 660 2.94 5.42 -12.53
C THR A 660 1.72 4.73 -11.92
N GLY A 661 1.92 3.71 -11.08
CA GLY A 661 0.84 3.06 -10.35
C GLY A 661 0.21 1.91 -11.12
N ARG A 662 0.03 0.76 -10.45
CA ARG A 662 -0.73 -0.36 -11.01
C ARG A 662 -2.22 0.01 -11.16
N ILE A 663 -2.90 -0.57 -12.15
CA ILE A 663 -4.31 -0.25 -12.45
C ILE A 663 -5.28 -0.57 -11.29
N LEU A 664 -4.88 -1.43 -10.35
CA LEU A 664 -5.74 -1.84 -9.23
C LEU A 664 -6.02 -0.66 -8.30
N ASP A 665 -4.99 0.05 -7.84
CA ASP A 665 -5.08 1.01 -6.74
C ASP A 665 -4.01 2.11 -6.81
N GLY A 666 -3.20 2.16 -7.87
CA GLY A 666 -2.13 3.14 -8.02
C GLY A 666 -0.86 2.87 -7.21
N GLU A 667 -0.69 1.70 -6.60
CA GLU A 667 0.58 1.33 -5.97
C GLU A 667 1.74 1.33 -6.98
N ASN A 668 2.85 1.99 -6.63
CA ASN A 668 4.01 2.20 -7.49
C ASN A 668 5.34 1.98 -6.76
N SER A 669 5.46 0.85 -6.08
CA SER A 669 6.55 0.53 -5.17
C SER A 669 7.62 -0.38 -5.76
N HIS A 670 8.85 -0.18 -5.28
CA HIS A 670 9.98 -1.06 -5.52
C HIS A 670 10.03 -2.15 -4.44
N ILE A 671 9.49 -3.32 -4.78
CA ILE A 671 9.27 -4.47 -3.88
C ILE A 671 9.46 -5.81 -4.60
N GLY A 672 9.87 -5.81 -5.86
CA GLY A 672 10.05 -7.01 -6.67
C GLY A 672 11.33 -7.78 -6.34
N LEU A 673 11.36 -9.06 -6.71
CA LEU A 673 12.62 -9.81 -6.92
C LEU A 673 13.29 -9.38 -8.24
N VAL A 674 12.47 -8.97 -9.21
CA VAL A 674 12.89 -8.41 -10.51
C VAL A 674 12.27 -7.04 -10.72
N GLY A 675 12.96 -6.17 -11.44
CA GLY A 675 12.41 -4.88 -11.88
C GLY A 675 11.36 -5.04 -12.96
N ILE A 676 10.69 -3.95 -13.33
CA ILE A 676 9.68 -3.93 -14.42
C ILE A 676 10.26 -4.35 -15.78
N THR A 677 11.59 -4.34 -15.93
CA THR A 677 12.35 -4.80 -17.11
C THR A 677 12.70 -6.30 -17.06
N ASP A 678 12.17 -7.04 -16.09
CA ASP A 678 12.45 -8.46 -15.82
C ASP A 678 13.93 -8.78 -15.51
N ILE A 679 14.66 -7.78 -15.04
CA ILE A 679 16.05 -7.91 -14.59
C ILE A 679 16.06 -8.16 -13.08
N PRO A 680 16.69 -9.25 -12.60
CA PRO A 680 16.83 -9.50 -11.17
C PRO A 680 17.66 -8.44 -10.47
N PHE A 681 17.25 -8.09 -9.25
CA PHE A 681 18.08 -7.34 -8.33
C PHE A 681 19.13 -8.29 -7.72
N GLU A 682 20.29 -8.41 -8.36
CA GLU A 682 21.26 -9.48 -8.07
C GLU A 682 21.78 -9.48 -6.63
N GLY A 683 21.96 -8.29 -6.03
CA GLY A 683 22.35 -8.16 -4.63
C GLY A 683 21.29 -8.71 -3.69
N PHE A 684 20.03 -8.33 -3.92
CA PHE A 684 18.89 -8.79 -3.12
C PHE A 684 18.61 -10.29 -3.33
N THR A 685 18.54 -10.77 -4.57
CA THR A 685 18.25 -12.18 -4.88
C THR A 685 19.34 -13.13 -4.38
N ARG A 686 20.60 -12.69 -4.29
CA ARG A 686 21.67 -13.44 -3.61
C ARG A 686 21.43 -13.57 -2.11
N ALA A 687 21.11 -12.47 -1.43
CA ALA A 687 20.79 -12.51 -0.01
C ALA A 687 19.55 -13.37 0.30
N VAL A 688 18.55 -13.33 -0.57
CA VAL A 688 17.38 -14.22 -0.52
C VAL A 688 17.79 -15.68 -0.66
N THR A 689 18.67 -16.00 -1.62
CA THR A 689 19.20 -17.35 -1.83
C THR A 689 19.89 -17.89 -0.57
N ASP A 690 20.76 -17.09 0.04
CA ASP A 690 21.50 -17.45 1.25
C ASP A 690 20.56 -17.65 2.46
N ALA A 691 19.60 -16.74 2.64
CA ALA A 691 18.60 -16.84 3.70
C ALA A 691 17.72 -18.08 3.54
N ASN A 692 17.22 -18.33 2.33
CA ASN A 692 16.38 -19.48 2.03
C ASN A 692 17.12 -20.80 2.27
N ALA A 693 18.38 -20.92 1.84
CA ALA A 693 19.21 -22.11 2.09
C ALA A 693 19.38 -22.44 3.59
N SER A 694 19.33 -21.42 4.46
CA SER A 694 19.45 -21.59 5.91
C SER A 694 18.12 -21.89 6.62
N SER A 695 17.00 -21.41 6.07
CA SER A 695 15.67 -21.44 6.71
C SER A 695 14.75 -22.58 6.27
N GLY A 696 15.21 -23.47 5.39
CA GLY A 696 14.43 -24.63 4.94
C GLY A 696 14.27 -24.74 3.43
N GLY A 697 14.66 -23.71 2.66
CA GLY A 697 15.00 -23.88 1.25
C GLY A 697 16.18 -24.82 1.15
N GLY A 698 16.15 -25.80 0.26
CA GLY A 698 17.20 -26.82 0.19
C GLY A 698 18.60 -26.18 0.15
N ARG A 699 19.55 -26.79 0.84
CA ARG A 699 20.96 -26.34 0.88
C ARG A 699 21.61 -26.32 -0.48
#